data_AF-A0A6G0INT0-F1
#
_entry.id   AF-A0A6G0INT0-F1
#
_cell.length_a   1.000
_cell.length_b   1.000
_cell.length_c   1.000
_cell.angle_alpha   90.00
_cell.angle_beta   90.00
_cell.angle_gamma   90.00
#
_symmetry.space_group_name_H-M   'P 1'
#
loop_
_entity.id
_entity.type
_entity.pdbx_description
1 polymer ?
#
loop_
_entity_poly.entity_id
_entity_poly.type
_entity_poly.pdbx_seq_one_letter_code
_entity_poly.pdbx_strand_id
1 'polypeptide(L)'
;MDRRGSVVEPQSGLPSPSPRDPLLSPDSHMDVQGYKWVRWRVWLCRLAAVLSLGVLLIVFHWRPRLAVLARCCSCPLALADILLLRDSFGQQHVVEVHKVEMEEGSLESLGDLEDMEWRDTVQLYKEEKTVLRYYLYEGLRYIWLDRKGAFCRVSVLNEDWSCKDLYGFQKGLSHLEQSMRRRVYGPNLIDVPVKPYIKLLFEEVLNPFYVFQVFSITLWMIDNYFIYAISILIVSILSICISLYDIRKQSVTLRNMARLVTNVTVRRNSGVEECVSSEDLVPGDCIIIPQEGLLVPCDAALLAGECLVNEGMLTGESVPVLKTQLPAGEGTYSSETERRHTLFCGTQLIQAKGGGPGGNGAIAVVTSTGFFTAKGNLVSSILYPQPTNFRFYQDSAKFLLVLGFIAFLGTIYSFLVLLRTKATWFEMVIRSLDIVTIAVPPALPAAITTGTIYAQRRLKSQGIFCISPPRINICGKVSVFCFDKTGTLTEDGLDVSGVMEGGPSGFSELVSEPRFLPPGHMLSGLACCHTVTLLRGVPLGDPLELKMVESTGWTLEEPVGDGKVLDAEFGGHKVLAVMRPPTSTSEAVAILKRFPFSSALQRMSVVTVAHGGRSALAFMKGSPEMVASLCQAESVPAQFSSKLRNFSSEGLRVLALAYKPLDWNTDFKTIERGEVEKDMKFLGLMMMKNLVKPESPKVINILRQAHLRNIMVTGDNILTAVNVAKSCGMVGSDEKVIFVNATPHTAQSTPTLTFNLEEGGNIDTHSSVEVITQGLYQGGFSYHLAISGKSFAALCDHFPEYLPKVLLRSTVFARMTPDQKTQLVKELQKLNYRVGMCGDGANDCGALRAADVGVSLSEAEASVASPFTSKTENISCVPLLIREGRCSLVTSFSLFRYMALYSLIQLCAVLILYTVKTSMADLQFLFCDFFLVTLLAIVMGRGGPSKELHSRRPPATLLALPVLGSMFIHICTIILGQLGALFITTSQDWYIPLNSTVYGTENLPNMEDTSVFSLSGFQYIIMAAVVTKGYPHKKPFYHNVIFLCLLLVLFAVMTWLVVYPGPFICKLFKLYNFTDMDFKVLLVAVAALNLLICFVTELLIDMGLLNCLRLLRGSRESKKQYKRLDVLLSNTPSWPPLNQPLPPTNQTVIFLS
;
A
#
# COMPACT_ATOMS: atom_id res chain seq x y z
N MET A 1 33.78 -19.59 39.97
CA MET A 1 32.85 -19.23 41.06
C MET A 1 31.46 -19.16 40.47
N ASP A 2 30.71 -20.22 40.75
CA ASP A 2 29.37 -20.50 40.27
C ASP A 2 28.27 -19.68 40.95
N ARG A 3 27.09 -19.77 40.32
CA ARG A 3 25.72 -19.54 40.81
C ARG A 3 25.12 -18.15 40.55
N ARG A 4 24.18 -18.10 39.61
CA ARG A 4 22.74 -17.93 39.90
C ARG A 4 21.90 -18.26 38.66
N GLY A 5 20.91 -19.12 38.87
CA GLY A 5 20.12 -19.79 37.84
C GLY A 5 19.08 -18.92 37.14
N SER A 6 18.84 -19.27 35.88
CA SER A 6 17.67 -18.88 35.11
C SER A 6 16.57 -19.93 35.29
N VAL A 7 15.44 -19.49 35.81
CA VAL A 7 14.18 -20.23 35.89
C VAL A 7 13.73 -20.58 34.47
N VAL A 8 13.55 -21.87 34.21
CA VAL A 8 12.96 -22.42 32.99
C VAL A 8 11.44 -22.32 33.11
N GLU A 9 10.80 -21.55 32.24
CA GLU A 9 9.35 -21.62 32.03
C GLU A 9 8.99 -22.94 31.29
N PRO A 10 7.87 -23.60 31.64
CA PRO A 10 7.50 -24.89 31.06
C PRO A 10 7.02 -24.74 29.62
N GLN A 11 7.70 -25.44 28.70
CA GLN A 11 7.18 -25.72 27.36
C GLN A 11 5.87 -26.51 27.49
N SER A 12 4.76 -25.92 27.02
CA SER A 12 3.50 -26.63 26.82
C SER A 12 2.97 -26.33 25.42
N GLY A 13 2.76 -27.39 24.65
CA GLY A 13 2.20 -27.37 23.29
C GLY A 13 3.12 -27.99 22.25
N LEU A 14 3.12 -29.33 22.16
CA LEU A 14 3.55 -30.02 20.94
C LEU A 14 2.65 -29.59 19.77
N PRO A 15 3.19 -29.21 18.60
CA PRO A 15 2.40 -29.13 17.39
C PRO A 15 2.02 -30.55 16.95
N SER A 16 0.73 -30.79 16.72
CA SER A 16 0.22 -32.03 16.14
C SER A 16 0.85 -32.29 14.75
N PRO A 17 1.22 -33.54 14.42
CA PRO A 17 1.67 -33.88 13.09
C PRO A 17 0.46 -34.15 12.21
N SER A 18 0.19 -33.27 11.24
CA SER A 18 -0.66 -33.60 10.09
C SER A 18 0.14 -33.38 8.81
N PRO A 19 0.00 -34.25 7.80
CA PRO A 19 0.78 -34.18 6.57
C PRO A 19 0.51 -32.86 5.85
N ARG A 20 1.59 -32.28 5.33
CA ARG A 20 1.61 -30.99 4.64
C ARG A 20 1.12 -31.21 3.22
N ASP A 21 -0.08 -30.75 2.89
CA ASP A 21 -0.53 -30.67 1.50
C ASP A 21 0.10 -29.44 0.81
N PRO A 22 0.84 -29.60 -0.29
CA PRO A 22 1.56 -28.52 -0.97
C PRO A 22 0.68 -27.68 -1.92
N LEU A 23 -0.63 -27.90 -1.98
CA LEU A 23 -1.55 -27.24 -2.93
C LEU A 23 -2.21 -25.96 -2.39
N LEU A 24 -1.97 -25.58 -1.14
CA LEU A 24 -2.46 -24.30 -0.60
C LEU A 24 -1.45 -23.18 -0.88
N SER A 25 -1.90 -22.16 -1.62
CA SER A 25 -1.13 -20.96 -1.94
C SER A 25 -0.32 -20.41 -0.74
N PRO A 26 0.93 -19.95 -0.94
CA PRO A 26 1.85 -19.59 0.15
C PRO A 26 1.47 -18.32 0.94
N ASP A 27 0.37 -17.64 0.61
CA ASP A 27 -0.02 -16.34 1.18
C ASP A 27 -0.99 -16.44 2.39
N SER A 28 -1.32 -17.63 2.92
CA SER A 28 -2.29 -17.76 4.02
C SER A 28 -1.93 -18.78 5.12
N HIS A 29 -0.69 -18.82 5.59
CA HIS A 29 -0.38 -19.51 6.84
C HIS A 29 -0.74 -18.64 8.06
N MET A 30 -2.03 -18.56 8.39
CA MET A 30 -2.47 -18.04 9.69
C MET A 30 -2.39 -19.17 10.72
N ASP A 31 -1.68 -18.94 11.82
CA ASP A 31 -1.64 -19.86 12.96
C ASP A 31 -2.91 -19.63 13.81
N VAL A 32 -3.78 -20.65 13.87
CA VAL A 32 -5.11 -20.57 14.49
C VAL A 32 -5.15 -21.45 15.73
N GLN A 33 -5.46 -20.85 16.89
CA GLN A 33 -5.56 -21.55 18.17
C GLN A 33 -6.98 -21.49 18.72
N GLY A 34 -7.52 -22.65 19.13
CA GLY A 34 -8.87 -22.80 19.64
C GLY A 34 -8.99 -22.65 21.16
N TYR A 35 -10.01 -21.92 21.61
CA TYR A 35 -10.33 -21.72 23.02
C TYR A 35 -11.82 -21.91 23.32
N LYS A 36 -12.12 -22.46 24.51
CA LYS A 36 -13.49 -22.68 25.01
C LYS A 36 -13.73 -21.90 26.29
N TRP A 37 -14.93 -21.34 26.45
CA TRP A 37 -15.32 -20.59 27.65
C TRP A 37 -15.38 -21.46 28.90
N VAL A 38 -14.87 -20.95 30.02
CA VAL A 38 -14.97 -21.60 31.33
C VAL A 38 -15.72 -20.70 32.30
N ARG A 39 -16.95 -21.10 32.67
CA ARG A 39 -17.89 -20.27 33.44
C ARG A 39 -17.31 -19.72 34.75
N TRP A 40 -16.63 -20.55 35.54
CA TRP A 40 -16.07 -20.11 36.83
C TRP A 40 -14.91 -19.11 36.64
N ARG A 41 -14.08 -19.28 35.60
CA ARG A 41 -13.00 -18.34 35.27
C ARG A 41 -13.54 -16.98 34.84
N VAL A 42 -14.63 -16.95 34.09
CA VAL A 42 -15.33 -15.72 33.71
C VAL A 42 -15.87 -14.99 34.95
N TRP A 43 -16.50 -15.72 35.88
CA TRP A 43 -16.99 -15.14 37.13
C TRP A 43 -15.84 -14.59 37.99
N LEU A 44 -14.73 -15.31 38.09
CA LEU A 44 -13.53 -14.84 38.78
C LEU A 44 -12.97 -13.56 38.14
N CYS A 45 -12.91 -13.50 36.82
CA CYS A 45 -12.47 -12.31 36.09
C CYS A 45 -13.41 -11.12 36.30
N ARG A 46 -14.73 -11.34 36.37
CA ARG A 46 -15.71 -10.28 36.68
C ARG A 46 -15.58 -9.78 38.11
N LEU A 47 -15.40 -10.68 39.08
CA LEU A 47 -15.15 -10.32 40.47
C LEU A 47 -13.84 -9.51 40.61
N ALA A 48 -12.76 -9.99 39.98
CA ALA A 48 -11.48 -9.29 39.97
C ALA A 48 -11.55 -7.94 39.25
N ALA A 49 -12.38 -7.81 38.21
CA ALA A 49 -12.67 -6.52 37.57
C ALA A 49 -13.35 -5.54 38.53
N VAL A 50 -14.33 -5.98 39.32
CA VAL A 50 -15.00 -5.14 40.33
C VAL A 50 -14.02 -4.75 41.44
N LEU A 51 -13.25 -5.71 41.97
CA LEU A 51 -12.25 -5.46 43.01
C LEU A 51 -11.14 -4.52 42.56
N SER A 52 -10.80 -4.52 41.26
CA SER A 52 -9.82 -3.62 40.66
C SER A 52 -10.41 -2.30 40.15
N LEU A 53 -11.67 -1.98 40.47
CA LEU A 53 -12.37 -0.78 39.98
C LEU A 53 -12.33 -0.65 38.44
N GLY A 54 -12.33 -1.78 37.72
CA GLY A 54 -12.32 -1.83 36.26
C GLY A 54 -10.93 -1.83 35.61
N VAL A 55 -9.84 -1.68 36.36
CA VAL A 55 -8.46 -1.70 35.81
C VAL A 55 -8.17 -2.99 35.05
N LEU A 56 -8.62 -4.13 35.56
CA LEU A 56 -8.45 -5.41 34.88
C LEU A 56 -9.16 -5.46 33.51
N LEU A 57 -10.31 -4.80 33.35
CA LEU A 57 -11.02 -4.72 32.07
C LEU A 57 -10.25 -3.87 31.06
N ILE A 58 -9.60 -2.80 31.51
CA ILE A 58 -8.73 -1.96 30.66
C ILE A 58 -7.54 -2.78 30.17
N VAL A 59 -6.90 -3.55 31.05
CA VAL A 59 -5.80 -4.46 30.67
C VAL A 59 -6.26 -5.49 29.66
N PHE A 60 -7.45 -6.07 29.85
CA PHE A 60 -8.04 -7.01 28.90
C PHE A 60 -8.37 -6.36 27.55
N HIS A 61 -8.78 -5.09 27.53
CA HIS A 61 -9.00 -4.34 26.31
C HIS A 61 -7.69 -4.10 25.53
N TRP A 62 -6.61 -3.69 26.19
CA TRP A 62 -5.31 -3.46 25.55
C TRP A 62 -4.55 -4.74 25.19
N ARG A 63 -4.78 -5.82 25.95
CA ARG A 63 -4.15 -7.14 25.75
C ARG A 63 -5.23 -8.23 25.68
N PRO A 64 -5.97 -8.34 24.56
CA PRO A 64 -7.08 -9.28 24.42
C PRO A 64 -6.67 -10.74 24.60
N ARG A 65 -5.42 -11.11 24.30
CA ARG A 65 -4.88 -12.45 24.60
C ARG A 65 -4.95 -12.80 26.09
N LEU A 66 -4.58 -11.86 26.98
CA LEU A 66 -4.64 -12.09 28.42
C LEU A 66 -6.09 -12.32 28.86
N ALA A 67 -7.03 -11.61 28.24
CA ALA A 67 -8.46 -11.80 28.48
C ALA A 67 -8.94 -13.20 28.04
N VAL A 68 -8.43 -13.74 26.93
CA VAL A 68 -8.75 -15.11 26.48
C VAL A 68 -8.13 -16.14 27.43
N LEU A 69 -6.84 -16.02 27.76
CA LEU A 69 -6.16 -16.95 28.66
C LEU A 69 -6.78 -16.96 30.07
N ALA A 70 -7.23 -15.80 30.56
CA ALA A 70 -7.87 -15.68 31.86
C ALA A 70 -9.29 -16.28 31.87
N ARG A 71 -10.07 -16.16 30.78
CA ARG A 71 -11.49 -16.57 30.72
C ARG A 71 -11.73 -17.95 30.11
N CYS A 72 -10.77 -18.46 29.34
CA CYS A 72 -10.93 -19.65 28.50
C CYS A 72 -9.86 -20.71 28.79
N CYS A 73 -10.07 -21.91 28.26
CA CYS A 73 -9.08 -22.99 28.19
C CYS A 73 -8.80 -23.36 26.73
N SER A 74 -7.58 -23.79 26.43
CA SER A 74 -7.21 -24.30 25.10
C SER A 74 -8.05 -25.53 24.76
N CYS A 75 -8.54 -25.61 23.52
CA CYS A 75 -9.29 -26.76 23.02
C CYS A 75 -9.00 -27.01 21.53
N PRO A 76 -9.32 -28.21 21.00
CA PRO A 76 -9.29 -28.46 19.56
C PRO A 76 -10.18 -27.47 18.80
N LEU A 77 -9.79 -27.12 17.56
CA LEU A 77 -10.52 -26.17 16.72
C LEU A 77 -12.00 -26.56 16.53
N ALA A 78 -12.26 -27.85 16.43
CA ALA A 78 -13.60 -28.43 16.34
C ALA A 78 -14.50 -28.12 17.54
N LEU A 79 -13.98 -27.68 18.70
CA LEU A 79 -14.74 -27.38 19.92
C LEU A 79 -14.55 -25.93 20.39
N ALA A 80 -13.90 -25.10 19.58
CA ALA A 80 -13.59 -23.71 19.94
C ALA A 80 -14.81 -22.78 19.85
N ASP A 81 -15.04 -22.00 20.90
CA ASP A 81 -16.00 -20.89 20.89
C ASP A 81 -15.30 -19.56 20.58
N ILE A 82 -13.99 -19.48 20.83
CA ILE A 82 -13.12 -18.34 20.49
C ILE A 82 -11.89 -18.86 19.76
N LEU A 83 -11.45 -18.13 18.74
CA LEU A 83 -10.22 -18.37 18.02
C LEU A 83 -9.23 -17.23 18.28
N LEU A 84 -7.96 -17.58 18.51
CA LEU A 84 -6.84 -16.66 18.50
C LEU A 84 -6.09 -16.86 17.18
N LEU A 85 -6.21 -15.87 16.29
CA LEU A 85 -5.56 -15.85 14.99
C LEU A 85 -4.22 -15.14 15.13
N ARG A 86 -3.16 -15.70 14.55
CA ARG A 86 -1.87 -15.03 14.41
C ARG A 86 -1.57 -14.82 12.94
N ASP A 87 -1.47 -13.55 12.55
CA ASP A 87 -1.13 -13.15 11.19
C ASP A 87 0.38 -13.31 10.94
N SER A 88 0.75 -13.33 9.66
CA SER A 88 2.10 -13.32 9.08
C SER A 88 3.03 -12.24 9.67
N PHE A 89 2.47 -11.10 10.10
CA PHE A 89 3.23 -10.03 10.78
C PHE A 89 3.39 -10.24 12.30
N GLY A 90 2.91 -11.37 12.83
CA GLY A 90 2.97 -11.73 14.24
C GLY A 90 1.96 -11.02 15.14
N GLN A 91 1.01 -10.27 14.57
CA GLN A 91 -0.12 -9.70 15.30
C GLN A 91 -1.13 -10.78 15.67
N GLN A 92 -1.81 -10.60 16.81
CA GLN A 92 -2.75 -11.57 17.34
C GLN A 92 -4.16 -10.96 17.39
N HIS A 93 -5.12 -11.64 16.80
CA HIS A 93 -6.52 -11.22 16.71
C HIS A 93 -7.40 -12.24 17.42
N VAL A 94 -8.39 -11.76 18.16
CA VAL A 94 -9.38 -12.60 18.84
C VAL A 94 -10.68 -12.54 18.04
N VAL A 95 -11.20 -13.70 17.65
CA VAL A 95 -12.45 -13.82 16.88
C VAL A 95 -13.38 -14.81 17.56
N GLU A 96 -14.68 -14.53 17.54
CA GLU A 96 -15.71 -15.41 18.09
C GLU A 96 -16.26 -16.36 17.01
N VAL A 97 -16.54 -17.61 17.39
CA VAL A 97 -17.12 -18.62 16.51
C VAL A 97 -18.64 -18.57 16.62
N HIS A 98 -19.31 -18.29 15.51
CA HIS A 98 -20.75 -18.30 15.38
C HIS A 98 -21.26 -19.70 14.99
N LYS A 99 -22.47 -20.04 15.45
CA LYS A 99 -23.14 -21.31 15.21
C LYS A 99 -24.51 -21.03 14.59
N VAL A 100 -24.83 -21.67 13.47
CA VAL A 100 -26.12 -21.56 12.77
C VAL A 100 -26.69 -22.95 12.59
N GLU A 101 -27.95 -23.15 12.97
CA GLU A 101 -28.66 -24.41 12.77
C GLU A 101 -29.01 -24.58 11.28
N MET A 102 -28.70 -25.76 10.72
CA MET A 102 -29.10 -26.15 9.37
C MET A 102 -30.19 -27.23 9.43
N GLU A 103 -31.00 -27.29 8.37
CA GLU A 103 -32.02 -28.35 8.20
C GLU A 103 -31.33 -29.64 7.72
N GLU A 104 -31.90 -30.81 8.04
CA GLU A 104 -31.31 -32.14 7.79
C GLU A 104 -30.99 -32.38 6.30
N GLY A 105 -29.84 -33.03 6.00
CA GLY A 105 -29.40 -33.38 4.62
C GLY A 105 -28.60 -32.31 3.87
N SER A 106 -28.26 -31.19 4.52
CA SER A 106 -27.78 -29.95 3.88
C SER A 106 -26.29 -29.89 3.50
N LEU A 107 -25.43 -30.74 4.05
CA LEU A 107 -23.98 -30.73 3.78
C LEU A 107 -23.54 -31.85 2.81
N GLU A 108 -24.26 -32.98 2.79
CA GLU A 108 -23.98 -34.13 1.91
C GLU A 108 -24.27 -33.79 0.43
N SER A 109 -25.36 -33.06 0.15
CA SER A 109 -25.71 -32.59 -1.20
C SER A 109 -24.69 -31.62 -1.84
N LEU A 110 -23.79 -31.00 -1.07
CA LEU A 110 -22.75 -30.10 -1.61
C LEU A 110 -21.45 -30.84 -1.97
N GLY A 111 -21.31 -32.12 -1.61
CA GLY A 111 -20.10 -32.93 -1.77
C GLY A 111 -20.26 -34.16 -2.67
N ASP A 112 -21.44 -34.41 -3.23
CA ASP A 112 -21.73 -35.60 -4.05
C ASP A 112 -21.38 -35.40 -5.53
N LEU A 113 -20.09 -35.43 -5.81
CA LEU A 113 -19.54 -35.91 -7.07
C LEU A 113 -18.35 -36.81 -6.72
N GLU A 114 -18.63 -38.01 -6.17
CA GLU A 114 -17.81 -39.23 -6.27
C GLU A 114 -18.21 -40.39 -5.31
N ASP A 115 -19.33 -40.32 -4.58
CA ASP A 115 -19.71 -41.43 -3.68
C ASP A 115 -20.46 -42.57 -4.38
N MET A 116 -19.72 -43.45 -5.06
CA MET A 116 -20.14 -44.82 -5.38
C MET A 116 -19.07 -45.82 -4.92
N GLU A 117 -18.91 -45.97 -3.61
CA GLU A 117 -18.55 -47.22 -2.94
C GLU A 117 -18.64 -47.03 -1.42
N TRP A 118 -18.98 -48.09 -0.68
CA TRP A 118 -19.20 -48.14 0.78
C TRP A 118 -20.62 -47.84 1.29
N ARG A 119 -21.61 -48.61 0.82
CA ARG A 119 -22.73 -49.01 1.68
C ARG A 119 -22.33 -50.30 2.39
N ASP A 120 -22.00 -50.21 3.67
CA ASP A 120 -22.33 -51.21 4.70
C ASP A 120 -21.58 -50.87 5.99
N THR A 121 -22.17 -50.05 6.87
CA THR A 121 -22.40 -50.36 8.29
C THR A 121 -22.90 -49.12 9.05
N VAL A 122 -23.74 -49.39 10.06
CA VAL A 122 -24.20 -48.50 11.14
C VAL A 122 -25.43 -47.63 10.85
N GLN A 123 -26.58 -48.32 10.83
CA GLN A 123 -27.81 -47.81 11.44
C GLN A 123 -27.56 -47.58 12.94
N LEU A 124 -27.43 -46.32 13.37
CA LEU A 124 -27.74 -45.79 14.71
C LEU A 124 -27.11 -44.40 14.86
N TYR A 125 -27.76 -43.35 14.37
CA TYR A 125 -27.51 -42.00 14.89
C TYR A 125 -28.84 -41.28 15.12
N LYS A 126 -28.96 -40.79 16.36
CA LYS A 126 -29.96 -39.81 16.79
C LYS A 126 -29.95 -38.62 15.85
N GLU A 127 -31.12 -38.01 15.66
CA GLU A 127 -31.36 -36.68 15.08
C GLU A 127 -30.44 -35.61 15.71
N GLU A 128 -29.19 -35.51 15.25
CA GLU A 128 -28.30 -34.40 15.58
C GLU A 128 -28.42 -33.36 14.47
N LYS A 129 -29.19 -32.29 14.76
CA LYS A 129 -29.26 -31.09 13.91
C LYS A 129 -27.85 -30.66 13.49
N THR A 130 -27.59 -30.60 12.19
CA THR A 130 -26.30 -30.18 11.67
C THR A 130 -26.09 -28.68 11.96
N VAL A 131 -25.04 -28.36 12.72
CA VAL A 131 -24.72 -26.96 13.09
C VAL A 131 -23.55 -26.47 12.24
N LEU A 132 -23.81 -25.49 11.37
CA LEU A 132 -22.76 -24.80 10.63
C LEU A 132 -22.01 -23.86 11.57
N ARG A 133 -20.69 -24.03 11.65
CA ARG A 133 -19.80 -23.19 12.46
C ARG A 133 -18.96 -22.32 11.57
N TYR A 134 -18.95 -21.03 11.85
CA TYR A 134 -18.15 -20.09 11.07
C TYR A 134 -17.66 -18.92 11.91
N TYR A 135 -16.64 -18.23 11.41
CA TYR A 135 -16.22 -16.94 11.94
C TYR A 135 -16.00 -15.95 10.79
N LEU A 136 -15.96 -14.66 11.14
CA LEU A 136 -15.66 -13.57 10.21
C LEU A 136 -14.32 -12.96 10.56
N TYR A 137 -13.41 -12.89 9.58
CA TYR A 137 -12.12 -12.21 9.72
C TYR A 137 -11.89 -11.35 8.48
N GLU A 138 -11.62 -10.06 8.70
CA GLU A 138 -11.42 -9.07 7.62
C GLU A 138 -12.57 -9.00 6.58
N GLY A 139 -13.81 -9.27 7.03
CA GLY A 139 -14.99 -9.33 6.17
C GLY A 139 -15.18 -10.67 5.43
N LEU A 140 -14.18 -11.54 5.44
CA LEU A 140 -14.24 -12.88 4.84
C LEU A 140 -14.83 -13.90 5.83
N ARG A 141 -15.64 -14.81 5.29
CA ARG A 141 -16.28 -15.89 6.06
C ARG A 141 -15.45 -17.17 5.98
N TYR A 142 -15.21 -17.77 7.14
CA TYR A 142 -14.50 -19.04 7.29
C TYR A 142 -15.41 -20.06 7.93
N ILE A 143 -15.64 -21.19 7.27
CA ILE A 143 -16.50 -22.28 7.74
C ILE A 143 -15.68 -23.48 8.19
N TRP A 144 -16.21 -24.21 9.17
CA TRP A 144 -15.65 -25.48 9.60
C TRP A 144 -15.97 -26.58 8.58
N LEU A 145 -14.93 -27.26 8.08
CA LEU A 145 -15.07 -28.44 7.21
C LEU A 145 -14.59 -29.68 7.95
N ASP A 146 -15.50 -30.60 8.26
CA ASP A 146 -15.17 -31.83 8.99
C ASP A 146 -14.16 -32.71 8.23
N ARG A 147 -14.29 -32.81 6.90
CA ARG A 147 -13.36 -33.57 6.04
C ARG A 147 -11.90 -33.09 6.15
N LYS A 148 -11.68 -31.77 6.28
CA LYS A 148 -10.33 -31.16 6.37
C LYS A 148 -9.87 -30.92 7.82
N GLY A 149 -10.74 -31.10 8.81
CA GLY A 149 -10.45 -30.83 10.22
C GLY A 149 -10.03 -29.38 10.51
N ALA A 150 -10.43 -28.42 9.67
CA ALA A 150 -9.95 -27.04 9.70
C ALA A 150 -11.02 -26.03 9.29
N PHE A 151 -10.86 -24.78 9.74
CA PHE A 151 -11.65 -23.66 9.24
C PHE A 151 -11.09 -23.19 7.90
N CYS A 152 -11.88 -23.33 6.85
CA CYS A 152 -11.51 -22.94 5.49
C CYS A 152 -12.34 -21.73 5.03
N ARG A 153 -11.80 -20.95 4.09
CA ARG A 153 -12.58 -19.89 3.43
C ARG A 153 -13.77 -20.51 2.71
N VAL A 154 -14.91 -19.83 2.73
CA VAL A 154 -16.12 -20.32 2.03
C VAL A 154 -15.88 -20.46 0.52
N SER A 155 -14.98 -19.67 -0.07
CA SER A 155 -14.59 -19.76 -1.49
C SER A 155 -14.11 -21.14 -1.93
N VAL A 156 -13.55 -21.93 -1.01
CA VAL A 156 -13.03 -23.29 -1.28
C VAL A 156 -14.13 -24.22 -1.81
N LEU A 157 -15.41 -23.95 -1.50
CA LEU A 157 -16.54 -24.72 -2.03
C LEU A 157 -16.79 -24.52 -3.54
N ASN A 158 -16.20 -23.47 -4.15
CA ASN A 158 -16.36 -23.13 -5.56
C ASN A 158 -15.07 -23.31 -6.37
N GLU A 159 -13.93 -23.57 -5.73
CA GLU A 159 -12.61 -23.64 -6.37
C GLU A 159 -12.50 -24.81 -7.36
N ASP A 160 -13.27 -25.88 -7.13
CA ASP A 160 -13.27 -27.09 -7.96
C ASP A 160 -14.33 -27.07 -9.08
N TRP A 161 -15.07 -25.97 -9.28
CA TRP A 161 -16.10 -25.92 -10.31
C TRP A 161 -15.49 -25.97 -11.71
N SER A 162 -15.93 -26.93 -12.52
CA SER A 162 -15.60 -26.98 -13.94
C SER A 162 -16.48 -26.03 -14.75
N CYS A 163 -16.03 -25.66 -15.95
CA CYS A 163 -16.86 -24.87 -16.86
C CYS A 163 -18.18 -25.60 -17.19
N LYS A 164 -18.18 -26.93 -17.21
CA LYS A 164 -19.37 -27.78 -17.40
C LYS A 164 -20.37 -27.64 -16.25
N ASP A 165 -19.90 -27.57 -15.00
CA ASP A 165 -20.76 -27.37 -13.83
C ASP A 165 -21.47 -26.02 -13.88
N LEU A 166 -20.76 -24.97 -14.32
CA LEU A 166 -21.34 -23.65 -14.55
C LEU A 166 -22.46 -23.68 -15.60
N TYR A 167 -22.29 -24.43 -16.69
CA TYR A 167 -23.36 -24.67 -17.66
C TYR A 167 -24.53 -25.46 -17.06
N GLY A 168 -24.28 -26.36 -16.11
CA GLY A 168 -25.33 -27.03 -15.33
C GLY A 168 -26.23 -26.05 -14.57
N PHE A 169 -25.65 -24.99 -14.01
CA PHE A 169 -26.39 -23.93 -13.32
C PHE A 169 -27.19 -22.99 -14.24
N GLN A 170 -27.10 -23.13 -15.57
CA GLN A 170 -27.87 -22.30 -16.51
C GLN A 170 -29.40 -22.43 -16.33
N LYS A 171 -29.86 -23.60 -15.84
CA LYS A 171 -31.27 -23.84 -15.49
C LYS A 171 -31.73 -23.05 -14.25
N GLY A 172 -30.79 -22.56 -13.45
CA GLY A 172 -31.05 -21.84 -12.20
C GLY A 172 -31.20 -22.77 -11.00
N LEU A 173 -31.05 -22.20 -9.80
CA LEU A 173 -31.18 -22.91 -8.52
C LEU A 173 -32.65 -23.07 -8.12
N SER A 174 -32.94 -24.10 -7.33
CA SER A 174 -34.20 -24.22 -6.60
C SER A 174 -34.25 -23.28 -5.38
N HIS A 175 -35.44 -22.95 -4.87
CA HIS A 175 -35.58 -22.13 -3.66
C HIS A 175 -34.90 -22.75 -2.44
N LEU A 176 -34.92 -24.09 -2.32
CA LEU A 176 -34.29 -24.79 -1.22
C LEU A 176 -32.77 -24.67 -1.28
N GLU A 177 -32.16 -24.96 -2.43
CA GLU A 177 -30.71 -24.83 -2.64
C GLU A 177 -30.24 -23.39 -2.45
N GLN A 178 -31.00 -22.42 -2.98
CA GLN A 178 -30.68 -21.00 -2.81
C GLN A 178 -30.69 -20.59 -1.33
N SER A 179 -31.70 -21.02 -0.58
CA SER A 179 -31.81 -20.75 0.86
C SER A 179 -30.66 -21.39 1.65
N MET A 180 -30.29 -22.63 1.32
CA MET A 180 -29.15 -23.31 1.95
C MET A 180 -27.83 -22.60 1.66
N ARG A 181 -27.55 -22.29 0.38
CA ARG A 181 -26.34 -21.53 -0.01
C ARG A 181 -26.32 -20.16 0.65
N ARG A 182 -27.45 -19.48 0.80
CA ARG A 182 -27.54 -18.18 1.49
C ARG A 182 -27.14 -18.29 2.96
N ARG A 183 -27.48 -19.38 3.66
CA ARG A 183 -27.02 -19.62 5.04
C ARG A 183 -25.49 -19.82 5.11
N VAL A 184 -24.90 -20.50 4.12
CA VAL A 184 -23.46 -20.80 4.03
C VAL A 184 -22.63 -19.57 3.61
N TYR A 185 -22.96 -18.94 2.48
CA TYR A 185 -22.23 -17.79 1.93
C TYR A 185 -22.54 -16.49 2.68
N GLY A 186 -23.79 -16.30 3.10
CA GLY A 186 -24.29 -15.03 3.63
C GLY A 186 -24.84 -14.12 2.53
N PRO A 187 -25.25 -12.89 2.87
CA PRO A 187 -25.78 -11.93 1.89
C PRO A 187 -24.66 -11.40 0.98
N ASN A 188 -25.01 -11.08 -0.27
CA ASN A 188 -24.13 -10.39 -1.22
C ASN A 188 -24.06 -8.89 -0.90
N LEU A 189 -23.37 -8.56 0.19
CA LEU A 189 -23.20 -7.18 0.65
C LEU A 189 -21.80 -6.96 1.21
N ILE A 190 -21.12 -5.92 0.73
CA ILE A 190 -19.86 -5.43 1.31
C ILE A 190 -20.22 -4.45 2.44
N ASP A 191 -20.55 -4.97 3.62
CA ASP A 191 -20.94 -4.13 4.75
C ASP A 191 -19.71 -3.62 5.51
N VAL A 192 -19.54 -2.29 5.49
CA VAL A 192 -18.52 -1.59 6.29
C VAL A 192 -19.14 -1.25 7.64
N PRO A 193 -18.61 -1.78 8.77
CA PRO A 193 -19.21 -1.58 10.08
C PRO A 193 -19.04 -0.13 10.56
N VAL A 194 -20.15 0.63 10.59
CA VAL A 194 -20.18 1.98 11.16
C VAL A 194 -20.48 1.89 12.66
N LYS A 195 -19.46 2.13 13.49
CA LYS A 195 -19.61 2.11 14.95
C LYS A 195 -20.48 3.29 15.44
N PRO A 196 -21.36 3.09 16.43
CA PRO A 196 -22.12 4.19 17.04
C PRO A 196 -21.18 5.13 17.81
N TYR A 197 -21.58 6.40 17.96
CA TYR A 197 -20.78 7.41 18.67
C TYR A 197 -20.38 6.97 20.09
N ILE A 198 -21.28 6.29 20.82
CA ILE A 198 -20.99 5.80 22.18
C ILE A 198 -19.85 4.78 22.18
N LYS A 199 -19.87 3.82 21.24
CA LYS A 199 -18.80 2.82 21.14
C LYS A 199 -17.47 3.46 20.75
N LEU A 200 -17.49 4.39 19.79
CA LEU A 200 -16.30 5.16 19.41
C LEU A 200 -15.76 5.99 20.57
N LEU A 201 -16.63 6.62 21.36
CA LEU A 201 -16.25 7.39 22.54
C LEU A 201 -15.54 6.50 23.57
N PHE A 202 -16.09 5.31 23.89
CA PHE A 202 -15.43 4.38 24.81
C PHE A 202 -14.07 3.91 24.28
N GLU A 203 -13.97 3.56 23.00
CA GLU A 203 -12.69 3.16 22.38
C GLU A 203 -11.66 4.31 22.41
N GLU A 204 -12.10 5.55 22.17
CA GLU A 204 -11.23 6.73 22.18
C GLU A 204 -10.78 7.08 23.61
N VAL A 205 -11.69 7.11 24.59
CA VAL A 205 -11.37 7.43 25.99
C VAL A 205 -10.45 6.39 26.63
N LEU A 206 -10.54 5.11 26.21
CA LEU A 206 -9.64 4.04 26.67
C LEU A 206 -8.24 4.10 26.04
N ASN A 207 -7.96 5.08 25.18
CA ASN A 207 -6.61 5.33 24.70
C ASN A 207 -5.70 5.71 25.90
N PRO A 208 -4.49 5.12 26.04
CA PRO A 208 -3.60 5.38 27.17
C PRO A 208 -3.35 6.86 27.48
N PHE A 209 -3.33 7.73 26.47
CA PHE A 209 -3.13 9.16 26.67
C PHE A 209 -4.32 9.84 27.35
N TYR A 210 -5.56 9.54 26.96
CA TYR A 210 -6.75 10.10 27.59
C TYR A 210 -6.96 9.51 28.99
N VAL A 211 -6.67 8.22 29.20
CA VAL A 211 -6.68 7.61 30.53
C VAL A 211 -5.69 8.32 31.46
N PHE A 212 -4.46 8.55 30.98
CA PHE A 212 -3.46 9.32 31.72
C PHE A 212 -3.91 10.77 31.98
N GLN A 213 -4.60 11.39 31.04
CA GLN A 213 -5.11 12.74 31.19
C GLN A 213 -6.23 12.84 32.23
N VAL A 214 -7.17 11.89 32.25
CA VAL A 214 -8.22 11.83 33.30
C VAL A 214 -7.59 11.61 34.67
N PHE A 215 -6.58 10.74 34.77
CA PHE A 215 -5.80 10.55 35.99
C PHE A 215 -5.13 11.86 36.45
N SER A 216 -4.51 12.60 35.53
CA SER A 216 -3.85 13.87 35.81
C SER A 216 -4.83 14.95 36.27
N ILE A 217 -5.97 15.10 35.58
CA ILE A 217 -7.05 16.02 35.97
C ILE A 217 -7.55 15.68 37.38
N THR A 218 -7.72 14.41 37.70
CA THR A 218 -8.17 13.97 39.03
C THR A 218 -7.16 14.35 40.11
N LEU A 219 -5.86 14.16 39.86
CA LEU A 219 -4.80 14.57 40.78
C LEU A 219 -4.78 16.10 40.98
N TRP A 220 -4.89 16.87 39.90
CA TRP A 220 -4.89 18.34 39.96
C TRP A 220 -6.11 18.91 40.68
N MET A 221 -7.28 18.28 40.55
CA MET A 221 -8.47 18.64 41.32
C MET A 221 -8.30 18.37 42.82
N ILE A 222 -7.56 17.31 43.20
CA ILE A 222 -7.23 17.00 44.60
C ILE A 222 -6.19 17.99 45.16
N ASP A 223 -5.24 18.43 44.33
CA ASP A 223 -4.16 19.35 44.69
C ASP A 223 -4.52 20.83 44.55
N ASN A 224 -5.83 21.14 44.48
CA ASN A 224 -6.42 22.48 44.39
C ASN A 224 -6.07 23.30 43.13
N TYR A 225 -5.57 22.67 42.06
CA TYR A 225 -5.33 23.30 40.74
C TYR A 225 -6.60 23.33 39.87
N PHE A 226 -7.69 23.91 40.40
CA PHE A 226 -9.02 23.82 39.79
C PHE A 226 -9.10 24.50 38.41
N ILE A 227 -8.53 25.69 38.26
CA ILE A 227 -8.63 26.48 37.02
C ILE A 227 -7.92 25.74 35.89
N TYR A 228 -6.73 25.23 36.18
CA TYR A 228 -5.93 24.48 35.24
C TYR A 228 -6.61 23.15 34.84
N ALA A 229 -7.07 22.36 35.82
CA ALA A 229 -7.73 21.09 35.58
C ALA A 229 -9.02 21.23 34.74
N ILE A 230 -9.87 22.21 35.03
CA ILE A 230 -11.12 22.46 34.28
C ILE A 230 -10.82 22.89 32.85
N SER A 231 -9.81 23.74 32.65
CA SER A 231 -9.44 24.22 31.31
C SER A 231 -8.96 23.08 30.41
N ILE A 232 -8.13 22.19 30.95
CA ILE A 232 -7.66 20.99 30.24
C ILE A 232 -8.83 20.04 29.93
N LEU A 233 -9.76 19.85 30.87
CA LEU A 233 -10.96 19.05 30.65
C LEU A 233 -11.81 19.56 29.46
N ILE A 234 -12.05 20.88 29.37
CA ILE A 234 -12.81 21.48 28.27
C ILE A 234 -12.13 21.22 26.92
N VAL A 235 -10.82 21.43 26.84
CA VAL A 235 -10.04 21.21 25.61
C VAL A 235 -10.07 19.74 25.19
N SER A 236 -9.95 18.81 26.15
CA SER A 236 -10.04 17.37 25.87
C SER A 236 -11.40 16.95 25.34
N ILE A 237 -12.49 17.46 25.93
CA ILE A 237 -13.84 17.17 25.46
C ILE A 237 -14.01 17.67 24.01
N LEU A 238 -13.56 18.90 23.71
CA LEU A 238 -13.62 19.44 22.36
C LEU A 238 -12.81 18.59 21.36
N SER A 239 -11.58 18.20 21.74
CA SER A 239 -10.71 17.34 20.93
C SER A 239 -11.34 15.98 20.63
N ILE A 240 -11.91 15.33 21.64
CA ILE A 240 -12.61 14.05 21.50
C ILE A 240 -13.83 14.20 20.58
N CYS A 241 -14.63 15.26 20.74
CA CYS A 241 -15.80 15.50 19.89
C CYS A 241 -15.43 15.66 18.41
N ILE A 242 -14.37 16.43 18.11
CA ILE A 242 -13.87 16.61 16.73
C ILE A 242 -13.36 15.28 16.16
N SER A 243 -12.55 14.55 16.94
CA SER A 243 -12.02 13.23 16.54
C SER A 243 -13.15 12.24 16.21
N LEU A 244 -14.17 12.15 17.08
CA LEU A 244 -15.31 11.26 16.89
C LEU A 244 -16.14 11.61 15.66
N TYR A 245 -16.35 12.91 15.40
CA TYR A 245 -17.05 13.37 14.21
C TYR A 245 -16.29 12.97 12.93
N ASP A 246 -14.98 13.22 12.90
CA ASP A 246 -14.14 12.91 11.73
C ASP A 246 -14.07 11.39 11.47
N ILE A 247 -13.86 10.57 12.51
CA ILE A 247 -13.81 9.11 12.39
C ILE A 247 -15.13 8.58 11.82
N ARG A 248 -16.28 9.01 12.37
CA ARG A 248 -17.58 8.53 11.89
C ARG A 248 -17.87 9.01 10.47
N LYS A 249 -17.59 10.28 10.16
CA LYS A 249 -17.80 10.84 8.81
C LYS A 249 -17.01 10.05 7.76
N GLN A 250 -15.77 9.67 8.08
CA GLN A 250 -14.95 8.82 7.23
C GLN A 250 -15.56 7.42 7.06
N SER A 251 -15.98 6.76 8.14
CA SER A 251 -16.62 5.43 8.07
C SER A 251 -17.93 5.43 7.26
N VAL A 252 -18.76 6.47 7.39
CA VAL A 252 -20.01 6.60 6.62
C VAL A 252 -19.73 6.80 5.14
N THR A 253 -18.75 7.66 4.80
CA THR A 253 -18.35 7.90 3.41
C THR A 253 -17.88 6.61 2.75
N LEU A 254 -17.03 5.83 3.45
CA LEU A 254 -16.53 4.55 2.96
C LEU A 254 -17.64 3.50 2.78
N ARG A 255 -18.61 3.45 3.72
CA ARG A 255 -19.77 2.57 3.59
C ARG A 255 -20.60 2.87 2.35
N ASN A 256 -20.84 4.16 2.06
CA ASN A 256 -21.62 4.57 0.89
C ASN A 256 -20.90 4.27 -0.43
N MET A 257 -19.57 4.29 -0.45
CA MET A 257 -18.78 3.90 -1.63
C MET A 257 -18.74 2.38 -1.85
N ALA A 258 -18.71 1.59 -0.77
CA ALA A 258 -18.62 0.13 -0.85
C ALA A 258 -19.98 -0.55 -1.12
N ARG A 259 -21.07 0.00 -0.59
CA ARG A 259 -22.40 -0.61 -0.67
C ARG A 259 -23.00 -0.47 -2.06
N LEU A 260 -23.23 -1.60 -2.72
CA LEU A 260 -23.94 -1.68 -3.99
C LEU A 260 -25.17 -2.58 -3.84
N VAL A 261 -26.37 -2.02 -4.05
CA VAL A 261 -27.63 -2.77 -4.04
C VAL A 261 -28.43 -2.40 -5.28
N THR A 262 -28.76 -3.39 -6.10
CA THR A 262 -29.53 -3.23 -7.35
C THR A 262 -30.51 -4.39 -7.49
N ASN A 263 -31.57 -4.21 -8.28
CA ASN A 263 -32.48 -5.32 -8.60
C ASN A 263 -31.94 -6.09 -9.80
N VAL A 264 -31.99 -7.42 -9.74
CA VAL A 264 -31.45 -8.32 -10.77
C VAL A 264 -32.49 -9.40 -11.08
N THR A 265 -32.63 -9.74 -12.35
CA THR A 265 -33.51 -10.82 -12.78
C THR A 265 -32.76 -12.15 -12.68
N VAL A 266 -33.31 -13.10 -11.93
CA VAL A 266 -32.74 -14.45 -11.73
C VAL A 266 -33.67 -15.50 -12.32
N ARG A 267 -33.12 -16.47 -13.02
CA ARG A 267 -33.84 -17.66 -13.49
C ARG A 267 -33.76 -18.76 -12.44
N ARG A 268 -34.90 -19.36 -12.10
CA ARG A 268 -35.01 -20.52 -11.19
C ARG A 268 -35.09 -21.83 -11.96
N ASN A 269 -34.84 -22.96 -11.29
CA ASN A 269 -34.90 -24.31 -11.90
C ASN A 269 -36.27 -24.63 -12.55
N SER A 270 -37.35 -23.96 -12.10
CA SER A 270 -38.68 -24.05 -12.73
C SER A 270 -38.79 -23.37 -14.10
N GLY A 271 -37.76 -22.62 -14.52
CA GLY A 271 -37.75 -21.78 -15.71
C GLY A 271 -38.35 -20.39 -15.51
N VAL A 272 -38.88 -20.08 -14.32
CA VAL A 272 -39.46 -18.76 -14.00
C VAL A 272 -38.35 -17.74 -13.76
N GLU A 273 -38.51 -16.55 -14.36
CA GLU A 273 -37.61 -15.41 -14.15
C GLU A 273 -38.23 -14.46 -13.12
N GLU A 274 -37.50 -14.21 -12.03
CA GLU A 274 -37.94 -13.39 -10.90
C GLU A 274 -36.99 -12.22 -10.70
N CYS A 275 -37.52 -11.04 -10.40
CA CYS A 275 -36.72 -9.88 -10.04
C CYS A 275 -36.44 -9.93 -8.53
N VAL A 276 -35.17 -10.09 -8.15
CA VAL A 276 -34.72 -10.19 -6.76
C VAL A 276 -33.72 -9.07 -6.43
N SER A 277 -33.60 -8.75 -5.14
CA SER A 277 -32.55 -7.85 -4.66
C SER A 277 -31.18 -8.50 -4.84
N SER A 278 -30.18 -7.72 -5.26
CA SER A 278 -28.80 -8.20 -5.38
C SER A 278 -28.21 -8.72 -4.07
N GLU A 279 -28.75 -8.31 -2.91
CA GLU A 279 -28.32 -8.77 -1.58
C GLU A 279 -28.58 -10.28 -1.37
N ASP A 280 -29.54 -10.84 -2.11
CA ASP A 280 -29.98 -12.23 -1.98
C ASP A 280 -29.28 -13.18 -2.95
N LEU A 281 -28.39 -12.67 -3.80
CA LEU A 281 -27.64 -13.47 -4.75
C LEU A 281 -26.64 -14.38 -4.04
N VAL A 282 -26.56 -15.63 -4.50
CA VAL A 282 -25.58 -16.62 -4.04
C VAL A 282 -24.83 -17.22 -5.22
N PRO A 283 -23.60 -17.74 -5.02
CA PRO A 283 -22.90 -18.49 -6.05
C PRO A 283 -23.78 -19.63 -6.60
N GLY A 284 -23.86 -19.75 -7.92
CA GLY A 284 -24.73 -20.68 -8.66
C GLY A 284 -26.05 -20.09 -9.15
N ASP A 285 -26.48 -18.91 -8.69
CA ASP A 285 -27.67 -18.25 -9.25
C ASP A 285 -27.45 -17.88 -10.73
N CYS A 286 -28.46 -18.12 -11.57
CA CYS A 286 -28.44 -17.77 -12.99
C CYS A 286 -29.09 -16.39 -13.19
N ILE A 287 -28.30 -15.37 -13.50
CA ILE A 287 -28.75 -13.99 -13.70
C ILE A 287 -28.95 -13.67 -15.18
N ILE A 288 -30.01 -12.91 -15.48
CA ILE A 288 -30.31 -12.39 -16.81
C ILE A 288 -29.81 -10.96 -16.89
N ILE A 289 -28.85 -10.72 -17.78
CA ILE A 289 -28.23 -9.43 -18.02
C ILE A 289 -29.12 -8.66 -19.01
N PRO A 290 -29.62 -7.46 -18.64
CA PRO A 290 -30.45 -6.64 -19.54
C PRO A 290 -29.62 -6.07 -20.69
N GLN A 291 -30.28 -5.47 -21.68
CA GLN A 291 -29.58 -4.90 -22.84
C GLN A 291 -28.61 -3.78 -22.49
N GLU A 292 -28.93 -2.89 -21.55
CA GLU A 292 -28.08 -1.76 -21.15
C GLU A 292 -28.30 -1.39 -19.67
N GLY A 293 -27.32 -0.71 -19.05
CA GLY A 293 -27.52 0.07 -17.82
C GLY A 293 -27.42 -0.67 -16.48
N LEU A 294 -27.10 -1.96 -16.48
CA LEU A 294 -26.87 -2.72 -15.23
C LEU A 294 -25.48 -2.42 -14.66
N LEU A 295 -25.41 -1.98 -13.40
CA LEU A 295 -24.17 -2.07 -12.63
C LEU A 295 -24.07 -3.48 -12.04
N VAL A 296 -23.06 -4.24 -12.44
CA VAL A 296 -22.95 -5.66 -12.11
C VAL A 296 -22.73 -5.80 -10.59
N PRO A 297 -23.59 -6.50 -9.82
CA PRO A 297 -23.50 -6.52 -8.36
C PRO A 297 -22.68 -7.67 -7.76
N CYS A 298 -22.19 -8.60 -8.58
CA CYS A 298 -21.42 -9.77 -8.16
C CYS A 298 -20.40 -10.15 -9.24
N ASP A 299 -19.51 -11.10 -8.95
CA ASP A 299 -18.70 -11.70 -10.02
C ASP A 299 -19.49 -12.86 -10.64
N ALA A 300 -19.59 -12.89 -11.96
CA ALA A 300 -20.42 -13.86 -12.68
C ALA A 300 -19.77 -14.32 -14.00
N ALA A 301 -19.89 -15.61 -14.32
CA ALA A 301 -19.42 -16.19 -15.58
C ALA A 301 -20.50 -16.09 -16.66
N LEU A 302 -20.16 -15.54 -17.83
CA LEU A 302 -21.04 -15.33 -18.98
C LEU A 302 -21.20 -16.64 -19.77
N LEU A 303 -22.42 -17.18 -19.78
CA LEU A 303 -22.72 -18.47 -20.41
C LEU A 303 -23.41 -18.35 -21.76
N ALA A 304 -24.07 -17.23 -22.05
CA ALA A 304 -24.67 -16.98 -23.37
C ALA A 304 -24.74 -15.48 -23.66
N GLY A 305 -24.43 -15.10 -24.91
CA GLY A 305 -24.39 -13.72 -25.36
C GLY A 305 -23.03 -13.05 -25.16
N GLU A 306 -22.96 -11.78 -25.53
CA GLU A 306 -21.78 -10.92 -25.42
C GLU A 306 -22.14 -9.66 -24.64
N CYS A 307 -21.23 -9.19 -23.79
CA CYS A 307 -21.43 -8.01 -22.96
C CYS A 307 -20.26 -7.03 -23.15
N LEU A 308 -20.57 -5.78 -23.51
CA LEU A 308 -19.63 -4.67 -23.46
C LEU A 308 -19.72 -3.99 -22.09
N VAL A 309 -18.64 -4.05 -21.31
CA VAL A 309 -18.59 -3.53 -19.94
C VAL A 309 -17.50 -2.48 -19.79
N ASN A 310 -17.79 -1.44 -19.01
CA ASN A 310 -16.78 -0.52 -18.52
C ASN A 310 -16.20 -1.07 -17.22
N GLU A 311 -14.95 -1.54 -17.28
CA GLU A 311 -14.23 -2.06 -16.13
C GLU A 311 -13.35 -1.02 -15.43
N GLY A 312 -13.45 0.27 -15.79
CA GLY A 312 -12.58 1.31 -15.26
C GLY A 312 -12.59 1.43 -13.74
N MET A 313 -13.71 1.09 -13.08
CA MET A 313 -13.77 1.04 -11.62
C MET A 313 -12.81 0.01 -11.01
N LEU A 314 -12.61 -1.15 -11.66
CA LEU A 314 -11.72 -2.22 -11.17
C LEU A 314 -10.32 -2.18 -11.77
N THR A 315 -10.22 -1.79 -13.03
CA THR A 315 -8.96 -1.85 -13.80
C THR A 315 -8.20 -0.53 -13.82
N GLY A 316 -8.90 0.58 -13.59
CA GLY A 316 -8.37 1.91 -13.85
C GLY A 316 -8.41 2.35 -15.31
N GLU A 317 -8.70 1.44 -16.23
CA GLU A 317 -8.74 1.68 -17.66
C GLU A 317 -10.14 2.13 -18.09
N SER A 318 -10.25 3.30 -18.74
CA SER A 318 -11.52 3.86 -19.18
C SER A 318 -12.09 3.21 -20.44
N VAL A 319 -11.31 2.36 -21.12
CA VAL A 319 -11.70 1.69 -22.36
C VAL A 319 -12.63 0.52 -22.04
N PRO A 320 -13.84 0.46 -22.61
CA PRO A 320 -14.74 -0.66 -22.40
C PRO A 320 -14.20 -1.96 -22.99
N VAL A 321 -14.47 -3.06 -22.28
CA VAL A 321 -13.99 -4.40 -22.60
C VAL A 321 -15.15 -5.25 -23.09
N LEU A 322 -14.97 -5.94 -24.22
CA LEU A 322 -15.93 -6.93 -24.72
C LEU A 322 -15.74 -8.27 -24.01
N LYS A 323 -16.83 -8.80 -23.45
CA LYS A 323 -16.91 -10.08 -22.75
C LYS A 323 -17.65 -11.08 -23.62
N THR A 324 -17.11 -12.29 -23.71
CA THR A 324 -17.59 -13.35 -24.59
C THR A 324 -18.07 -14.55 -23.78
N GLN A 325 -18.93 -15.37 -24.36
CA GLN A 325 -19.39 -16.63 -23.76
C GLN A 325 -18.25 -17.57 -23.36
N LEU A 326 -18.35 -18.19 -22.18
CA LEU A 326 -17.42 -19.19 -21.66
C LEU A 326 -17.39 -20.44 -22.55
N PRO A 327 -16.23 -21.00 -22.93
CA PRO A 327 -16.19 -22.25 -23.67
C PRO A 327 -16.77 -23.42 -22.85
N ALA A 328 -17.55 -24.30 -23.49
CA ALA A 328 -18.04 -25.53 -22.85
C ALA A 328 -16.93 -26.59 -22.81
N GLY A 329 -16.03 -26.48 -21.82
CA GLY A 329 -14.93 -27.43 -21.60
C GLY A 329 -14.97 -28.07 -20.20
N GLU A 330 -14.11 -29.07 -19.97
CA GLU A 330 -13.94 -29.72 -18.65
C GLU A 330 -12.90 -29.05 -17.76
N GLY A 331 -12.29 -27.95 -18.20
CA GLY A 331 -11.33 -27.19 -17.40
C GLY A 331 -11.96 -26.57 -16.16
N THR A 332 -11.18 -26.48 -15.08
CA THR A 332 -11.56 -25.77 -13.85
C THR A 332 -11.71 -24.28 -14.13
N TYR A 333 -12.82 -23.72 -13.70
CA TYR A 333 -13.09 -22.30 -13.87
C TYR A 333 -12.33 -21.49 -12.81
N SER A 334 -11.56 -20.50 -13.25
CA SER A 334 -11.04 -19.46 -12.37
C SER A 334 -11.33 -18.09 -12.97
N SER A 335 -11.85 -17.19 -12.14
CA SER A 335 -12.15 -15.80 -12.54
C SER A 335 -10.89 -15.02 -13.00
N GLU A 336 -9.70 -15.45 -12.56
CA GLU A 336 -8.44 -14.82 -12.96
C GLU A 336 -7.97 -15.29 -14.34
N THR A 337 -8.05 -16.60 -14.61
CA THR A 337 -7.66 -17.18 -15.91
C THR A 337 -8.70 -16.87 -16.99
N GLU A 338 -9.98 -16.95 -16.65
CA GLU A 338 -11.12 -16.77 -17.55
C GLU A 338 -11.74 -15.36 -17.48
N ARG A 339 -10.94 -14.34 -17.14
CA ARG A 339 -11.34 -12.92 -16.97
C ARG A 339 -12.26 -12.39 -18.09
N ARG A 340 -12.14 -12.91 -19.31
CA ARG A 340 -12.93 -12.50 -20.50
C ARG A 340 -14.36 -12.98 -20.50
N HIS A 341 -14.58 -14.09 -19.82
CA HIS A 341 -15.87 -14.70 -19.64
C HIS A 341 -16.48 -14.27 -18.31
N THR A 342 -15.72 -13.59 -17.45
CA THR A 342 -16.20 -13.08 -16.17
C THR A 342 -16.64 -11.61 -16.25
N LEU A 343 -17.85 -11.34 -15.78
CA LEU A 343 -18.36 -10.02 -15.41
C LEU A 343 -18.01 -9.77 -13.94
N PHE A 344 -17.45 -8.61 -13.62
CA PHE A 344 -17.01 -8.32 -12.25
C PHE A 344 -17.92 -7.34 -11.52
N CYS A 345 -18.01 -7.48 -10.20
CA CYS A 345 -18.77 -6.62 -9.31
C CYS A 345 -18.28 -5.17 -9.40
N GLY A 346 -19.22 -4.23 -9.60
CA GLY A 346 -18.95 -2.81 -9.76
C GLY A 346 -18.62 -2.38 -11.19
N THR A 347 -18.59 -3.29 -12.18
CA THR A 347 -18.45 -2.89 -13.59
C THR A 347 -19.79 -2.42 -14.15
N GLN A 348 -19.75 -1.42 -15.04
CA GLN A 348 -20.95 -0.87 -15.67
C GLN A 348 -21.19 -1.56 -17.01
N LEU A 349 -22.35 -2.19 -17.16
CA LEU A 349 -22.79 -2.73 -18.43
C LEU A 349 -23.18 -1.58 -19.38
N ILE A 350 -22.47 -1.49 -20.49
CA ILE A 350 -22.79 -0.56 -21.57
C ILE A 350 -23.83 -1.20 -22.48
N GLN A 351 -23.57 -2.43 -22.94
CA GLN A 351 -24.44 -3.13 -23.88
C GLN A 351 -24.34 -4.65 -23.73
N ALA A 352 -25.44 -5.39 -23.88
CA ALA A 352 -25.47 -6.85 -23.99
C ALA A 352 -26.26 -7.32 -25.22
N LYS A 353 -25.76 -8.32 -25.94
CA LYS A 353 -26.38 -8.86 -27.17
C LYS A 353 -26.38 -10.39 -27.19
N GLY A 354 -27.43 -10.98 -27.77
CA GLY A 354 -27.38 -12.33 -28.34
C GLY A 354 -27.62 -13.53 -27.41
N GLY A 355 -27.92 -13.34 -26.13
CA GLY A 355 -28.09 -14.45 -25.17
C GLY A 355 -29.53 -14.85 -24.82
N GLY A 356 -30.55 -14.01 -25.06
CA GLY A 356 -31.96 -14.29 -24.72
C GLY A 356 -32.83 -14.75 -25.88
N PRO A 357 -34.01 -15.36 -25.62
CA PRO A 357 -35.01 -15.64 -26.65
C PRO A 357 -35.48 -14.32 -27.29
N GLY A 358 -35.27 -14.18 -28.60
CA GLY A 358 -35.46 -12.91 -29.33
C GLY A 358 -34.22 -12.02 -29.44
N GLY A 359 -33.03 -12.48 -28.99
CA GLY A 359 -31.75 -11.78 -29.17
C GLY A 359 -31.43 -10.72 -28.12
N ASN A 360 -32.29 -10.54 -27.11
CA ASN A 360 -32.19 -9.48 -26.11
C ASN A 360 -31.46 -9.95 -24.86
N GLY A 361 -30.40 -9.23 -24.45
CA GLY A 361 -29.66 -9.48 -23.22
C GLY A 361 -28.65 -10.64 -23.29
N ALA A 362 -28.13 -11.03 -22.13
CA ALA A 362 -27.17 -12.13 -21.96
C ALA A 362 -27.47 -12.95 -20.69
N ILE A 363 -26.89 -14.16 -20.58
CA ILE A 363 -27.10 -15.05 -19.42
C ILE A 363 -25.75 -15.28 -18.74
N ALA A 364 -25.70 -15.07 -17.42
CA ALA A 364 -24.51 -15.32 -16.61
C ALA A 364 -24.84 -16.08 -15.32
N VAL A 365 -23.88 -16.79 -14.75
CA VAL A 365 -24.02 -17.49 -13.47
C VAL A 365 -23.10 -16.86 -12.43
N VAL A 366 -23.63 -16.60 -11.24
CA VAL A 366 -22.88 -15.99 -10.14
C VAL A 366 -21.78 -16.94 -9.65
N THR A 367 -20.54 -16.48 -9.57
CA THR A 367 -19.39 -17.26 -9.09
C THR A 367 -18.92 -16.81 -7.72
N SER A 368 -19.01 -15.51 -7.42
CA SER A 368 -18.59 -14.95 -6.13
C SER A 368 -19.45 -13.75 -5.73
N THR A 369 -19.63 -13.58 -4.42
CA THR A 369 -20.49 -12.54 -3.83
C THR A 369 -19.82 -11.84 -2.64
N GLY A 370 -20.24 -10.61 -2.34
CA GLY A 370 -19.78 -9.83 -1.19
C GLY A 370 -18.26 -9.58 -1.20
N PHE A 371 -17.61 -9.83 -0.05
CA PHE A 371 -16.17 -9.66 0.14
C PHE A 371 -15.32 -10.61 -0.72
N PHE A 372 -15.88 -11.71 -1.24
CA PHE A 372 -15.16 -12.66 -2.10
C PHE A 372 -15.03 -12.19 -3.56
N THR A 373 -15.79 -11.17 -3.96
CA THR A 373 -15.66 -10.56 -5.29
C THR A 373 -14.33 -9.82 -5.45
N ALA A 374 -13.91 -9.55 -6.68
CA ALA A 374 -12.74 -8.70 -6.96
C ALA A 374 -12.85 -7.33 -6.27
N LYS A 375 -14.02 -6.68 -6.34
CA LYS A 375 -14.29 -5.42 -5.61
C LYS A 375 -14.24 -5.59 -4.10
N GLY A 376 -14.83 -6.66 -3.57
CA GLY A 376 -14.85 -7.00 -2.16
C GLY A 376 -13.46 -7.16 -1.56
N ASN A 377 -12.57 -7.88 -2.25
CA ASN A 377 -11.18 -8.07 -1.84
C ASN A 377 -10.39 -6.74 -1.80
N LEU A 378 -10.65 -5.84 -2.75
CA LEU A 378 -10.08 -4.49 -2.76
C LEU A 378 -10.56 -3.68 -1.53
N VAL A 379 -11.87 -3.67 -1.26
CA VAL A 379 -12.45 -2.95 -0.11
C VAL A 379 -11.97 -3.52 1.22
N SER A 380 -11.90 -4.85 1.38
CA SER A 380 -11.33 -5.49 2.57
C SER A 380 -9.91 -5.02 2.84
N SER A 381 -9.07 -4.97 1.80
CA SER A 381 -7.69 -4.50 1.91
C SER A 381 -7.55 -3.03 2.31
N ILE A 382 -8.54 -2.19 1.98
CA ILE A 382 -8.60 -0.78 2.38
C ILE A 382 -9.03 -0.65 3.85
N LEU A 383 -9.99 -1.47 4.30
CA LEU A 383 -10.49 -1.49 5.67
C LEU A 383 -9.47 -2.04 6.67
N TYR A 384 -8.69 -3.03 6.23
CA TYR A 384 -7.73 -3.77 7.04
C TYR A 384 -6.32 -3.64 6.44
N PRO A 385 -5.72 -2.43 6.46
CA PRO A 385 -4.41 -2.21 5.86
C PRO A 385 -3.31 -2.90 6.66
N GLN A 386 -2.27 -3.38 5.97
CA GLN A 386 -1.11 -3.99 6.60
C GLN A 386 -0.41 -3.03 7.59
N PRO A 387 0.02 -3.51 8.76
CA PRO A 387 0.60 -2.67 9.79
C PRO A 387 1.95 -2.08 9.36
N THR A 388 2.03 -0.75 9.29
CA THR A 388 3.28 -0.06 8.97
C THR A 388 4.20 0.02 10.20
N ASN A 389 5.21 -0.85 10.27
CA ASN A 389 6.24 -0.83 11.33
C ASN A 389 7.24 0.32 11.12
N PHE A 390 6.83 1.55 11.43
CA PHE A 390 7.71 2.72 11.37
C PHE A 390 8.42 2.98 12.72
N ARG A 391 9.76 2.99 12.68
CA ARG A 391 10.61 3.09 13.89
C ARG A 391 10.37 4.35 14.71
N PHE A 392 9.98 5.45 14.10
CA PHE A 392 9.75 6.72 14.81
C PHE A 392 8.70 6.58 15.93
N TYR A 393 7.55 5.95 15.65
CA TYR A 393 6.47 5.77 16.64
C TYR A 393 6.85 4.77 17.73
N GLN A 394 7.63 3.74 17.38
CA GLN A 394 8.17 2.81 18.37
C GLN A 394 9.21 3.48 19.26
N ASP A 395 10.06 4.32 18.69
CA ASP A 395 11.09 5.05 19.41
C ASP A 395 10.48 6.16 20.27
N SER A 396 9.36 6.78 19.88
CA SER A 396 8.63 7.74 20.73
C SER A 396 8.04 7.05 21.96
N ALA A 397 7.50 5.84 21.82
CA ALA A 397 7.05 5.04 22.97
C ALA A 397 8.22 4.65 23.91
N LYS A 398 9.37 4.25 23.36
CA LYS A 398 10.58 3.98 24.18
C LYS A 398 11.10 5.24 24.86
N PHE A 399 11.03 6.38 24.19
CA PHE A 399 11.44 7.65 24.77
C PHE A 399 10.52 8.10 25.91
N LEU A 400 9.21 7.85 25.81
CA LEU A 400 8.29 8.06 26.93
C LEU A 400 8.70 7.25 28.17
N LEU A 401 9.25 6.04 28.01
CA LEU A 401 9.84 5.29 29.13
C LEU A 401 11.09 5.96 29.71
N VAL A 402 11.94 6.57 28.88
CA VAL A 402 13.10 7.34 29.35
C VAL A 402 12.63 8.56 30.16
N LEU A 403 11.60 9.25 29.68
CA LEU A 403 11.00 10.38 30.38
C LEU A 403 10.35 9.94 31.70
N GLY A 404 9.69 8.77 31.71
CA GLY A 404 9.19 8.15 32.94
C GLY A 404 10.29 7.79 33.94
N PHE A 405 11.47 7.36 33.48
CA PHE A 405 12.63 7.15 34.34
C PHE A 405 13.16 8.46 34.95
N ILE A 406 13.22 9.54 34.17
CA ILE A 406 13.58 10.87 34.68
C ILE A 406 12.54 11.35 35.70
N ALA A 407 11.25 11.17 35.40
CA ALA A 407 10.16 11.50 36.32
C ALA A 407 10.29 10.73 37.63
N PHE A 408 10.61 9.42 37.57
CA PHE A 408 10.84 8.60 38.75
C PHE A 408 11.99 9.10 39.62
N LEU A 409 13.11 9.51 39.01
CA LEU A 409 14.22 10.16 39.74
C LEU A 409 13.78 11.48 40.38
N GLY A 410 13.00 12.28 39.66
CA GLY A 410 12.39 13.52 40.18
C GLY A 410 11.44 13.27 41.34
N THR A 411 10.62 12.22 41.27
CA THR A 411 9.72 11.80 42.34
C THR A 411 10.49 11.36 43.58
N ILE A 412 11.57 10.56 43.43
CA ILE A 412 12.43 10.18 44.56
C ILE A 412 13.03 11.44 45.20
N TYR A 413 13.56 12.36 44.39
CA TYR A 413 14.13 13.60 44.88
C TYR A 413 13.12 14.44 45.66
N SER A 414 11.94 14.67 45.08
CA SER A 414 10.85 15.40 45.74
C SER A 414 10.40 14.73 47.02
N PHE A 415 10.27 13.40 47.03
CA PHE A 415 9.93 12.64 48.22
C PHE A 415 10.96 12.82 49.34
N LEU A 416 12.26 12.79 49.02
CA LEU A 416 13.33 13.06 50.00
C LEU A 416 13.30 14.49 50.54
N VAL A 417 13.02 15.49 49.69
CA VAL A 417 12.90 16.90 50.10
C VAL A 417 11.69 17.10 51.01
N LEU A 418 10.54 16.51 50.66
CA LEU A 418 9.32 16.58 51.45
C LEU A 418 9.46 15.85 52.80
N LEU A 419 10.14 14.71 52.83
CA LEU A 419 10.48 13.98 54.07
C LEU A 419 11.33 14.83 55.02
N ARG A 420 12.37 15.49 54.51
CA ARG A 420 13.25 16.34 55.33
C ARG A 420 12.49 17.48 56.00
N THR A 421 11.37 17.90 55.41
CA THR A 421 10.62 19.06 55.88
C THR A 421 9.31 18.70 56.59
N LYS A 422 9.11 17.42 56.93
CA LYS A 422 7.97 16.95 57.73
C LYS A 422 6.59 17.28 57.12
N ALA A 423 6.45 17.21 55.80
CA ALA A 423 5.16 17.34 55.12
C ALA A 423 4.20 16.19 55.48
N THR A 424 2.89 16.38 55.29
CA THR A 424 1.90 15.33 55.61
C THR A 424 2.00 14.16 54.62
N TRP A 425 1.61 12.96 55.07
CA TRP A 425 1.67 11.75 54.22
C TRP A 425 0.82 11.87 52.94
N PHE A 426 -0.31 12.58 53.03
CA PHE A 426 -1.18 12.83 51.88
C PHE A 426 -0.54 13.77 50.85
N GLU A 427 0.01 14.91 51.30
CA GLU A 427 0.72 15.85 50.42
C GLU A 427 1.96 15.20 49.78
N MET A 428 2.70 14.39 50.54
CA MET A 428 3.86 13.66 50.01
C MET A 428 3.50 12.77 48.82
N VAL A 429 2.38 12.04 48.90
CA VAL A 429 1.94 11.15 47.81
C VAL A 429 1.43 11.95 46.61
N ILE A 430 0.57 12.94 46.82
CA ILE A 430 -0.03 13.74 45.74
C ILE A 430 1.05 14.51 44.97
N ARG A 431 1.96 15.22 45.66
CA ARG A 431 3.04 15.99 45.04
C ARG A 431 4.07 15.10 44.31
N SER A 432 4.32 13.90 44.84
CA SER A 432 5.18 12.91 44.21
C SER A 432 4.59 12.36 42.91
N LEU A 433 3.26 12.17 42.86
CA LEU A 433 2.53 11.73 41.67
C LEU A 433 2.37 12.85 40.64
N ASP A 434 2.21 14.09 41.07
CA ASP A 434 2.11 15.27 40.20
C ASP A 434 3.33 15.44 39.28
N ILE A 435 4.53 15.14 39.79
CA ILE A 435 5.79 15.12 39.00
C ILE A 435 5.69 14.18 37.78
N VAL A 436 5.01 13.04 37.94
CA VAL A 436 4.80 12.10 36.83
C VAL A 436 3.87 12.71 35.78
N THR A 437 2.85 13.46 36.20
CA THR A 437 1.91 14.16 35.30
C THR A 437 2.57 15.28 34.52
N ILE A 438 3.46 16.06 35.16
CA ILE A 438 4.22 17.13 34.52
C ILE A 438 5.23 16.59 33.51
N ALA A 439 5.84 15.44 33.81
CA ALA A 439 6.86 14.87 32.95
C ALA A 439 6.32 14.41 31.58
N VAL A 440 5.06 13.96 31.50
CA VAL A 440 4.46 13.40 30.27
C VAL A 440 3.51 14.42 29.63
N PRO A 441 3.89 15.03 28.48
CA PRO A 441 3.05 16.02 27.82
C PRO A 441 1.70 15.45 27.36
N PRO A 442 0.54 16.00 27.78
CA PRO A 442 -0.77 15.52 27.31
C PRO A 442 -0.94 15.76 25.80
N ALA A 443 -0.39 16.84 25.28
CA ALA A 443 -0.48 17.21 23.86
C ALA A 443 0.54 16.50 22.94
N LEU A 444 1.38 15.59 23.46
CA LEU A 444 2.43 14.94 22.66
C LEU A 444 1.90 14.22 21.39
N PRO A 445 0.82 13.41 21.46
CA PRO A 445 0.30 12.73 20.26
C PRO A 445 -0.22 13.72 19.21
N ALA A 446 -0.96 14.74 19.66
CA ALA A 446 -1.53 15.77 18.79
C ALA A 446 -0.45 16.61 18.10
N ALA A 447 0.63 16.95 18.81
CA ALA A 447 1.76 17.67 18.23
C ALA A 447 2.44 16.84 17.12
N ILE A 448 2.63 15.54 17.32
CA ILE A 448 3.25 14.67 16.32
C ILE A 448 2.41 14.58 15.02
N THR A 449 1.09 14.49 15.14
CA THR A 449 0.16 14.38 13.98
C THR A 449 -0.08 15.71 13.27
N THR A 450 0.09 16.83 13.96
CA THR A 450 -0.07 18.17 13.38
C THR A 450 0.83 18.39 12.15
N GLY A 451 2.09 17.93 12.21
CA GLY A 451 3.03 18.01 11.08
C GLY A 451 2.53 17.27 9.83
N THR A 452 1.98 16.07 10.01
CA THR A 452 1.45 15.25 8.90
C THR A 452 0.16 15.82 8.33
N ILE A 453 -0.71 16.41 9.17
CA ILE A 453 -1.96 17.05 8.71
C ILE A 453 -1.66 18.23 7.80
N TYR A 454 -0.69 19.08 8.16
CA TYR A 454 -0.29 20.19 7.29
C TYR A 454 0.35 19.71 5.99
N ALA A 455 1.18 18.66 6.03
CA ALA A 455 1.73 18.06 4.83
C ALA A 455 0.64 17.48 3.92
N GLN A 456 -0.35 16.78 4.48
CA GLN A 456 -1.51 16.25 3.74
C GLN A 456 -2.31 17.37 3.05
N ARG A 457 -2.56 18.49 3.75
CA ARG A 457 -3.25 19.66 3.15
C ARG A 457 -2.46 20.26 1.99
N ARG A 458 -1.12 20.36 2.11
CA ARG A 458 -0.25 20.85 1.02
C ARG A 458 -0.24 19.89 -0.17
N LEU A 459 -0.12 18.59 0.08
CA LEU A 459 -0.20 17.57 -0.98
C LEU A 459 -1.55 17.64 -1.71
N LYS A 460 -2.66 17.77 -0.96
CA LYS A 460 -4.00 17.92 -1.54
C LYS A 460 -4.10 19.16 -2.43
N SER A 461 -3.49 20.29 -2.04
CA SER A 461 -3.45 21.50 -2.87
C SER A 461 -2.63 21.35 -4.16
N GLN A 462 -1.76 20.34 -4.23
CA GLN A 462 -0.97 19.98 -5.42
C GLN A 462 -1.59 18.82 -6.20
N GLY A 463 -2.84 18.45 -5.93
CA GLY A 463 -3.53 17.35 -6.63
C GLY A 463 -3.07 15.94 -6.22
N ILE A 464 -2.41 15.79 -5.05
CA ILE A 464 -2.02 14.48 -4.50
C ILE A 464 -2.88 14.20 -3.27
N PHE A 465 -3.76 13.22 -3.37
CA PHE A 465 -4.63 12.77 -2.30
C PHE A 465 -3.94 11.67 -1.49
N CYS A 466 -4.13 11.69 -0.17
CA CYS A 466 -3.55 10.71 0.74
C CYS A 466 -4.63 10.15 1.65
N ILE A 467 -4.77 8.82 1.64
CA ILE A 467 -5.75 8.08 2.45
C ILE A 467 -5.16 7.79 3.84
N SER A 468 -3.85 7.54 3.93
CA SER A 468 -3.16 7.18 5.18
C SER A 468 -2.07 8.21 5.54
N PRO A 469 -2.38 9.24 6.36
CA PRO A 469 -1.44 10.31 6.72
C PRO A 469 -0.10 9.85 7.32
N PRO A 470 -0.02 8.80 8.16
CA PRO A 470 1.26 8.32 8.68
C PRO A 470 2.27 7.89 7.59
N ARG A 471 1.79 7.44 6.42
CA ARG A 471 2.67 7.05 5.30
C ARG A 471 3.41 8.24 4.67
N ILE A 472 2.95 9.48 4.88
CA ILE A 472 3.66 10.70 4.46
C ILE A 472 5.06 10.74 5.10
N ASN A 473 5.18 10.40 6.39
CA ASN A 473 6.48 10.36 7.08
C ASN A 473 7.39 9.25 6.55
N ILE A 474 6.82 8.14 6.06
CA ILE A 474 7.57 7.03 5.45
C ILE A 474 8.17 7.45 4.10
N CYS A 475 7.48 8.32 3.34
CA CYS A 475 7.98 8.90 2.09
C CYS A 475 9.34 9.59 2.27
N GLY A 476 9.58 10.19 3.46
CA GLY A 476 10.86 10.81 3.79
C GLY A 476 12.06 9.83 3.86
N LYS A 477 11.79 8.53 3.88
CA LYS A 477 12.78 7.44 4.06
C LYS A 477 12.91 6.50 2.88
N VAL A 478 12.10 6.69 1.85
CA VAL A 478 12.18 5.92 0.60
C VAL A 478 13.62 5.96 0.07
N SER A 479 14.04 4.81 -0.44
CA SER A 479 15.40 4.58 -0.94
C SER A 479 15.42 4.00 -2.34
N VAL A 480 14.36 3.27 -2.69
CA VAL A 480 14.15 2.65 -3.98
C VAL A 480 12.76 3.04 -4.43
N PHE A 481 12.62 3.45 -5.68
CA PHE A 481 11.33 3.70 -6.31
C PHE A 481 11.20 2.80 -7.53
N CYS A 482 10.17 1.97 -7.54
CA CYS A 482 9.77 1.14 -8.67
C CYS A 482 8.76 1.92 -9.52
N PHE A 483 8.92 1.88 -10.83
CA PHE A 483 8.04 2.53 -11.80
C PHE A 483 7.52 1.49 -12.79
N ASP A 484 6.21 1.51 -13.04
CA ASP A 484 5.69 0.88 -14.26
C ASP A 484 6.13 1.67 -15.51
N LYS A 485 6.09 1.03 -16.68
CA LYS A 485 6.53 1.60 -17.94
C LYS A 485 5.37 2.20 -18.74
N THR A 486 4.32 1.42 -18.98
CA THR A 486 3.20 1.82 -19.86
C THR A 486 2.27 2.71 -19.06
N GLY A 487 1.86 3.85 -19.60
CA GLY A 487 1.01 4.83 -18.90
C GLY A 487 1.64 5.56 -17.71
N THR A 488 2.70 5.01 -17.11
CA THR A 488 3.48 5.69 -16.06
C THR A 488 4.67 6.48 -16.62
N LEU A 489 5.66 5.82 -17.25
CA LEU A 489 6.84 6.48 -17.82
C LEU A 489 6.64 6.92 -19.27
N THR A 490 5.81 6.17 -19.99
CA THR A 490 5.43 6.39 -21.38
C THR A 490 3.98 6.84 -21.47
N GLU A 491 3.61 7.48 -22.57
CA GLU A 491 2.22 7.86 -22.87
C GLU A 491 1.31 6.63 -23.00
N ASP A 492 0.02 6.84 -22.78
CA ASP A 492 -1.01 5.82 -22.95
C ASP A 492 -1.30 5.62 -24.43
N GLY A 493 -0.97 4.44 -24.93
CA GLY A 493 -1.15 4.08 -26.33
C GLY A 493 0.15 3.77 -27.07
N LEU A 494 -0.03 3.40 -28.33
CA LEU A 494 1.03 2.98 -29.24
C LEU A 494 0.81 3.71 -30.56
N ASP A 495 1.79 4.48 -30.99
CA ASP A 495 1.74 5.09 -32.31
C ASP A 495 2.32 4.14 -33.35
N VAL A 496 1.68 4.10 -34.53
CA VAL A 496 2.17 3.32 -35.66
C VAL A 496 3.41 4.02 -36.21
N SER A 497 4.56 3.36 -36.11
CA SER A 497 5.83 3.86 -36.64
C SER A 497 6.01 3.47 -38.11
N GLY A 498 5.40 2.38 -38.54
CA GLY A 498 5.36 1.95 -39.93
C GLY A 498 5.13 0.45 -40.11
N VAL A 499 5.05 0.03 -41.37
CA VAL A 499 4.74 -1.34 -41.79
C VAL A 499 5.72 -1.78 -42.88
N MET A 500 6.09 -3.07 -42.88
CA MET A 500 6.79 -3.72 -44.00
C MET A 500 6.07 -5.01 -44.37
N GLU A 501 5.83 -5.19 -45.67
CA GLU A 501 5.45 -6.48 -46.24
C GLU A 501 6.67 -7.40 -46.32
N GLY A 502 6.47 -8.68 -46.03
CA GLY A 502 7.48 -9.72 -46.10
C GLY A 502 7.01 -10.86 -47.01
N GLY A 503 7.93 -11.44 -47.76
CA GLY A 503 7.67 -12.61 -48.60
C GLY A 503 8.95 -13.39 -48.93
N PRO A 504 8.88 -14.35 -49.87
CA PRO A 504 10.03 -15.18 -50.24
C PRO A 504 11.25 -14.37 -50.73
N SER A 505 11.01 -13.19 -51.30
CA SER A 505 12.03 -12.26 -51.81
C SER A 505 12.66 -11.37 -50.74
N GLY A 506 12.18 -11.40 -49.49
CA GLY A 506 12.67 -10.56 -48.39
C GLY A 506 11.62 -9.61 -47.82
N PHE A 507 12.07 -8.57 -47.13
CA PHE A 507 11.21 -7.48 -46.64
C PHE A 507 11.23 -6.29 -47.61
N SER A 508 10.07 -5.66 -47.79
CA SER A 508 9.91 -4.37 -48.48
C SER A 508 10.49 -3.20 -47.67
N GLU A 509 10.53 -2.01 -48.29
CA GLU A 509 10.88 -0.77 -47.58
C GLU A 509 9.83 -0.41 -46.52
N LEU A 510 10.29 0.26 -45.47
CA LEU A 510 9.43 0.69 -44.37
C LEU A 510 8.49 1.81 -44.82
N VAL A 511 7.19 1.52 -44.86
CA VAL A 511 6.15 2.52 -45.11
C VAL A 511 5.68 3.10 -43.78
N SER A 512 5.92 4.39 -43.55
CA SER A 512 5.60 5.07 -42.29
C SER A 512 4.08 5.16 -42.02
N GLU A 513 3.28 5.41 -43.06
CA GLU A 513 1.82 5.48 -42.95
C GLU A 513 1.14 4.35 -43.76
N PRO A 514 0.42 3.42 -43.10
CA PRO A 514 -0.18 2.27 -43.76
C PRO A 514 -1.17 2.60 -44.89
N ARG A 515 -1.81 3.77 -44.88
CA ARG A 515 -2.69 4.24 -45.96
C ARG A 515 -2.02 4.37 -47.33
N PHE A 516 -0.68 4.47 -47.38
CA PHE A 516 0.07 4.54 -48.64
C PHE A 516 0.52 3.16 -49.14
N LEU A 517 0.18 2.07 -48.45
CA LEU A 517 0.41 0.72 -48.95
C LEU A 517 -0.42 0.46 -50.21
N PRO A 518 0.12 -0.29 -51.19
CA PRO A 518 -0.66 -0.71 -52.35
C PRO A 518 -1.84 -1.60 -51.91
N PRO A 519 -2.96 -1.62 -52.67
CA PRO A 519 -4.09 -2.47 -52.36
C PRO A 519 -3.66 -3.94 -52.39
N GLY A 520 -3.78 -4.62 -51.25
CA GLY A 520 -3.31 -6.00 -51.08
C GLY A 520 -3.71 -6.59 -49.73
N HIS A 521 -3.31 -7.84 -49.49
CA HIS A 521 -3.68 -8.58 -48.29
C HIS A 521 -3.14 -7.96 -46.99
N MET A 522 -2.01 -7.24 -47.02
CA MET A 522 -1.48 -6.56 -45.83
C MET A 522 -2.41 -5.45 -45.35
N LEU A 523 -2.89 -4.60 -46.27
CA LEU A 523 -3.80 -3.50 -45.96
C LEU A 523 -5.15 -4.04 -45.46
N SER A 524 -5.69 -5.08 -46.11
CA SER A 524 -6.91 -5.77 -45.64
C SER A 524 -6.71 -6.44 -44.28
N GLY A 525 -5.54 -7.02 -44.01
CA GLY A 525 -5.22 -7.62 -42.72
C GLY A 525 -5.16 -6.59 -41.59
N LEU A 526 -4.54 -5.43 -41.83
CA LEU A 526 -4.50 -4.31 -40.87
C LEU A 526 -5.89 -3.71 -40.64
N ALA A 527 -6.71 -3.61 -41.68
CA ALA A 527 -8.05 -3.05 -41.57
C ALA A 527 -9.05 -4.02 -40.91
N CYS A 528 -8.94 -5.34 -41.11
CA CYS A 528 -9.98 -6.27 -40.66
C CYS A 528 -9.64 -7.06 -39.39
N CYS A 529 -8.35 -7.27 -39.08
CA CYS A 529 -7.94 -8.11 -37.94
C CYS A 529 -7.99 -7.36 -36.61
N HIS A 530 -9.20 -7.00 -36.16
CA HIS A 530 -9.43 -6.28 -34.90
C HIS A 530 -10.73 -6.72 -34.21
N THR A 531 -10.89 -6.24 -32.98
CA THR A 531 -12.08 -6.39 -32.14
C THR A 531 -12.88 -5.09 -31.98
N VAL A 532 -12.41 -3.97 -32.54
CA VAL A 532 -13.12 -2.67 -32.53
C VAL A 532 -14.58 -2.81 -32.94
N THR A 533 -15.45 -2.14 -32.19
CA THR A 533 -16.90 -2.05 -32.39
C THR A 533 -17.36 -0.58 -32.44
N LEU A 534 -18.57 -0.32 -32.92
CA LEU A 534 -19.15 1.01 -33.00
C LEU A 534 -20.21 1.24 -31.92
N LEU A 535 -19.94 2.16 -31.00
CA LEU A 535 -20.93 2.61 -30.02
C LEU A 535 -21.43 4.00 -30.44
N ARG A 536 -22.69 4.08 -30.89
CA ARG A 536 -23.33 5.34 -31.33
C ARG A 536 -22.51 6.11 -32.38
N GLY A 537 -21.85 5.39 -33.30
CA GLY A 537 -21.03 5.98 -34.36
C GLY A 537 -19.58 6.27 -33.98
N VAL A 538 -19.16 6.04 -32.72
CA VAL A 538 -17.77 6.19 -32.28
C VAL A 538 -17.09 4.82 -32.24
N PRO A 539 -15.93 4.63 -32.90
CA PRO A 539 -15.18 3.39 -32.81
C PRO A 539 -14.61 3.20 -31.41
N LEU A 540 -14.78 2.01 -30.86
CA LEU A 540 -14.42 1.66 -29.50
C LEU A 540 -13.72 0.30 -29.49
N GLY A 541 -12.59 0.21 -28.80
CA GLY A 541 -11.78 -1.00 -28.74
C GLY A 541 -10.41 -0.72 -28.13
N ASP A 542 -9.54 -1.71 -28.17
CA ASP A 542 -8.17 -1.57 -27.68
C ASP A 542 -7.44 -0.41 -28.42
N PRO A 543 -6.75 0.50 -27.72
CA PRO A 543 -6.07 1.65 -28.33
C PRO A 543 -5.09 1.28 -29.44
N LEU A 544 -4.41 0.12 -29.32
CA LEU A 544 -3.52 -0.41 -30.35
C LEU A 544 -4.31 -0.67 -31.64
N GLU A 545 -5.47 -1.32 -31.51
CA GLU A 545 -6.31 -1.67 -32.64
C GLU A 545 -6.99 -0.45 -33.26
N LEU A 546 -7.41 0.51 -32.43
CA LEU A 546 -7.93 1.79 -32.89
C LEU A 546 -6.88 2.51 -33.74
N LYS A 547 -5.65 2.64 -33.24
CA LYS A 547 -4.54 3.26 -33.99
C LYS A 547 -4.19 2.49 -35.27
N MET A 548 -4.23 1.16 -35.22
CA MET A 548 -4.04 0.32 -36.40
C MET A 548 -5.11 0.61 -37.46
N VAL A 549 -6.40 0.59 -37.12
CA VAL A 549 -7.50 0.86 -38.07
C VAL A 549 -7.44 2.31 -38.58
N GLU A 550 -7.27 3.30 -37.69
CA GLU A 550 -7.12 4.72 -38.04
C GLU A 550 -5.97 4.95 -39.04
N SER A 551 -4.86 4.21 -38.89
CA SER A 551 -3.69 4.35 -39.76
C SER A 551 -3.94 3.87 -41.20
N THR A 552 -4.91 2.97 -41.40
CA THR A 552 -5.32 2.49 -42.74
C THR A 552 -6.25 3.45 -43.47
N GLY A 553 -7.00 4.29 -42.73
CA GLY A 553 -8.03 5.16 -43.31
C GLY A 553 -9.33 4.45 -43.72
N TRP A 554 -9.51 3.17 -43.39
CA TRP A 554 -10.75 2.43 -43.62
C TRP A 554 -11.80 2.77 -42.55
N THR A 555 -13.08 2.72 -42.94
CA THR A 555 -14.21 2.99 -42.04
C THR A 555 -14.94 1.71 -41.68
N LEU A 556 -15.22 1.54 -40.39
CA LEU A 556 -16.02 0.43 -39.86
C LEU A 556 -17.52 0.75 -39.98
N GLU A 557 -18.32 -0.24 -40.35
CA GLU A 557 -19.78 -0.22 -40.32
C GLU A 557 -20.29 -1.49 -39.62
N GLU A 558 -21.28 -1.36 -38.73
CA GLU A 558 -21.94 -2.49 -38.08
C GLU A 558 -23.38 -2.66 -38.56
N PRO A 559 -23.92 -3.89 -38.58
CA PRO A 559 -25.31 -4.14 -38.95
C PRO A 559 -26.28 -3.46 -37.99
N VAL A 560 -27.16 -2.62 -38.56
CA VAL A 560 -28.26 -1.96 -37.83
C VAL A 560 -29.50 -2.83 -37.89
N GLY A 561 -30.02 -3.27 -36.73
CA GLY A 561 -31.22 -4.11 -36.64
C GLY A 561 -30.96 -5.59 -36.96
N ASP A 562 -31.84 -6.23 -37.74
CA ASP A 562 -31.85 -7.67 -38.00
C ASP A 562 -30.70 -8.17 -38.91
N GLY A 563 -29.81 -7.30 -39.39
CA GLY A 563 -28.60 -7.65 -40.16
C GLY A 563 -28.83 -8.17 -41.59
N LYS A 564 -30.06 -8.57 -41.94
CA LYS A 564 -30.41 -9.26 -43.19
C LYS A 564 -29.97 -8.58 -44.50
N VAL A 565 -29.85 -7.25 -44.52
CA VAL A 565 -29.42 -6.50 -45.72
C VAL A 565 -27.93 -6.71 -46.01
N LEU A 566 -27.09 -6.59 -44.98
CA LEU A 566 -25.65 -6.81 -45.09
C LEU A 566 -25.36 -8.30 -45.26
N ASP A 567 -26.10 -9.17 -44.59
CA ASP A 567 -25.97 -10.61 -44.79
C ASP A 567 -26.20 -10.99 -46.27
N ALA A 568 -27.20 -10.39 -46.93
CA ALA A 568 -27.45 -10.60 -48.35
C ALA A 568 -26.33 -10.03 -49.26
N GLU A 569 -25.76 -8.87 -48.91
CA GLU A 569 -24.65 -8.23 -49.64
C GLU A 569 -23.37 -9.11 -49.66
N PHE A 570 -23.16 -9.91 -48.61
CA PHE A 570 -21.98 -10.76 -48.43
C PHE A 570 -22.29 -12.26 -48.49
N GLY A 571 -23.22 -12.67 -49.35
CA GLY A 571 -23.44 -14.08 -49.70
C GLY A 571 -24.32 -14.88 -48.74
N GLY A 572 -25.18 -14.22 -47.95
CA GLY A 572 -26.08 -14.85 -46.97
C GLY A 572 -25.41 -15.27 -45.67
N HIS A 573 -24.13 -14.91 -45.47
CA HIS A 573 -23.42 -15.15 -44.23
C HIS A 573 -23.82 -14.12 -43.16
N LYS A 574 -23.82 -14.52 -41.89
CA LYS A 574 -24.07 -13.61 -40.77
C LYS A 574 -22.88 -12.68 -40.60
N VAL A 575 -23.04 -11.40 -40.95
CA VAL A 575 -21.99 -10.39 -40.88
C VAL A 575 -21.92 -9.78 -39.48
N LEU A 576 -20.71 -9.71 -38.91
CA LEU A 576 -20.48 -9.02 -37.64
C LEU A 576 -20.19 -7.54 -37.84
N ALA A 577 -19.37 -7.22 -38.86
CA ALA A 577 -18.99 -5.86 -39.22
C ALA A 577 -18.48 -5.80 -40.65
N VAL A 578 -18.51 -4.64 -41.28
CA VAL A 578 -17.98 -4.39 -42.63
C VAL A 578 -16.94 -3.28 -42.57
N MET A 579 -15.80 -3.53 -43.20
CA MET A 579 -14.74 -2.54 -43.39
C MET A 579 -14.81 -2.01 -44.82
N ARG A 580 -15.07 -0.70 -44.96
CA ARG A 580 -15.12 -0.02 -46.26
C ARG A 580 -13.83 0.79 -46.50
N PRO A 581 -13.20 0.63 -47.67
CA PRO A 581 -12.00 1.38 -48.02
C PRO A 581 -12.31 2.83 -48.44
N PRO A 582 -11.34 3.76 -48.27
CA PRO A 582 -11.51 5.16 -48.66
C PRO A 582 -11.48 5.39 -50.19
N THR A 583 -10.89 4.47 -50.95
CA THR A 583 -10.75 4.55 -52.41
C THR A 583 -11.43 3.37 -53.09
N SER A 584 -12.06 3.59 -54.25
CA SER A 584 -12.81 2.57 -55.03
C SER A 584 -11.95 1.46 -55.65
N THR A 585 -10.63 1.51 -55.46
CA THR A 585 -9.65 0.51 -55.94
C THR A 585 -9.55 -0.72 -55.04
N SER A 586 -10.04 -0.65 -53.81
CA SER A 586 -10.10 -1.79 -52.88
C SER A 586 -11.55 -2.21 -52.68
N GLU A 587 -11.78 -3.52 -52.51
CA GLU A 587 -13.12 -4.05 -52.24
C GLU A 587 -13.46 -3.96 -50.75
N ALA A 588 -14.75 -3.78 -50.44
CA ALA A 588 -15.24 -3.85 -49.07
C ALA A 588 -15.16 -5.29 -48.54
N VAL A 589 -14.81 -5.43 -47.25
CA VAL A 589 -14.58 -6.72 -46.61
C VAL A 589 -15.47 -6.86 -45.38
N ALA A 590 -16.24 -7.94 -45.31
CA ALA A 590 -17.06 -8.27 -44.15
C ALA A 590 -16.32 -9.21 -43.19
N ILE A 591 -16.41 -8.95 -41.89
CA ILE A 591 -15.92 -9.81 -40.81
C ILE A 591 -17.06 -10.75 -40.40
N LEU A 592 -16.84 -12.06 -40.52
CA LEU A 592 -17.82 -13.09 -40.18
C LEU A 592 -17.62 -13.68 -38.78
N LYS A 593 -16.36 -13.87 -38.38
CA LYS A 593 -16.02 -14.49 -37.09
C LYS A 593 -14.72 -13.88 -36.57
N ARG A 594 -14.65 -13.68 -35.26
CA ARG A 594 -13.48 -13.16 -34.56
C ARG A 594 -12.99 -14.19 -33.55
N PHE A 595 -11.71 -14.50 -33.58
CA PHE A 595 -11.00 -15.21 -32.54
C PHE A 595 -10.12 -14.20 -31.79
N PRO A 596 -10.60 -13.64 -30.67
CA PRO A 596 -9.93 -12.53 -30.00
C PRO A 596 -8.52 -12.92 -29.54
N PHE A 597 -7.67 -11.89 -29.39
CA PHE A 597 -6.28 -12.04 -28.97
C PHE A 597 -6.20 -12.79 -27.65
N SER A 598 -5.52 -13.92 -27.49
CA SER A 598 -5.34 -14.57 -26.18
C SER A 598 -3.91 -14.37 -25.68
N SER A 599 -3.72 -13.98 -24.41
CA SER A 599 -2.38 -13.75 -23.84
C SER A 599 -1.55 -15.04 -23.76
N ALA A 600 -2.20 -16.18 -23.47
CA ALA A 600 -1.55 -17.48 -23.46
C ALA A 600 -1.11 -17.91 -24.87
N LEU A 601 -1.93 -17.62 -25.88
CA LEU A 601 -1.68 -17.95 -27.29
C LEU A 601 -0.88 -16.89 -28.06
N GLN A 602 -0.75 -15.69 -27.50
CA GLN A 602 -0.07 -14.50 -28.05
C GLN A 602 -0.53 -14.05 -29.44
N ARG A 603 -1.78 -14.32 -29.83
CA ARG A 603 -2.30 -14.02 -31.17
C ARG A 603 -3.82 -13.91 -31.22
N MET A 604 -4.33 -13.29 -32.29
CA MET A 604 -5.74 -13.25 -32.68
C MET A 604 -5.91 -13.54 -34.16
N SER A 605 -7.11 -13.96 -34.54
CA SER A 605 -7.47 -14.19 -35.93
C SER A 605 -8.90 -13.75 -36.23
N VAL A 606 -9.17 -13.43 -37.49
CA VAL A 606 -10.51 -13.08 -37.99
C VAL A 606 -10.77 -13.82 -39.29
N VAL A 607 -12.02 -14.19 -39.51
CA VAL A 607 -12.51 -14.75 -40.77
C VAL A 607 -13.30 -13.68 -41.49
N THR A 608 -12.95 -13.44 -42.74
CA THR A 608 -13.49 -12.35 -43.56
C THR A 608 -13.93 -12.84 -44.93
N VAL A 609 -14.88 -12.13 -45.53
CA VAL A 609 -15.40 -12.41 -46.88
C VAL A 609 -15.50 -11.10 -47.68
N ALA A 610 -15.06 -11.14 -48.94
CA ALA A 610 -15.19 -10.03 -49.88
C ALA A 610 -16.64 -9.85 -50.37
N HIS A 611 -16.94 -8.68 -50.93
CA HIS A 611 -18.27 -8.35 -51.46
C HIS A 611 -18.81 -9.42 -52.43
N GLY A 612 -20.08 -9.80 -52.27
CA GLY A 612 -20.72 -10.84 -53.07
C GLY A 612 -20.32 -12.29 -52.73
N GLY A 613 -19.61 -12.54 -51.62
CA GLY A 613 -19.33 -13.90 -51.13
C GLY A 613 -18.22 -14.65 -51.87
N ARG A 614 -17.43 -13.97 -52.71
CA ARG A 614 -16.55 -14.60 -53.71
C ARG A 614 -15.21 -15.11 -53.19
N SER A 615 -14.70 -14.57 -52.08
CA SER A 615 -13.40 -14.94 -51.51
C SER A 615 -13.43 -14.84 -49.99
N ALA A 616 -13.16 -15.97 -49.32
CA ALA A 616 -13.03 -16.06 -47.87
C ALA A 616 -11.55 -16.06 -47.46
N LEU A 617 -11.17 -15.14 -46.58
CA LEU A 617 -9.80 -14.98 -46.09
C LEU A 617 -9.79 -15.00 -44.56
N ALA A 618 -8.87 -15.79 -43.99
CA ALA A 618 -8.50 -15.69 -42.59
C ALA A 618 -7.30 -14.77 -42.44
N PHE A 619 -7.36 -13.82 -41.52
CA PHE A 619 -6.22 -12.97 -41.13
C PHE A 619 -5.82 -13.27 -39.69
N MET A 620 -4.53 -13.23 -39.40
CA MET A 620 -3.97 -13.38 -38.06
C MET A 620 -3.01 -12.24 -37.77
N LYS A 621 -3.02 -11.77 -36.52
CA LYS A 621 -1.97 -10.91 -35.97
C LYS A 621 -1.56 -11.37 -34.58
N GLY A 622 -0.30 -11.16 -34.21
CA GLY A 622 0.21 -11.60 -32.92
C GLY A 622 1.69 -11.30 -32.71
N SER A 623 2.28 -11.96 -31.69
CA SER A 623 3.72 -11.90 -31.49
C SER A 623 4.45 -12.45 -32.72
N PRO A 624 5.53 -11.81 -33.19
CA PRO A 624 6.20 -12.20 -34.42
C PRO A 624 6.62 -13.66 -34.44
N GLU A 625 7.18 -14.16 -33.34
CA GLU A 625 7.66 -15.53 -33.23
C GLU A 625 6.51 -16.55 -33.29
N MET A 626 5.38 -16.26 -32.63
CA MET A 626 4.21 -17.14 -32.64
C MET A 626 3.55 -17.17 -34.01
N VAL A 627 3.36 -16.01 -34.66
CA VAL A 627 2.78 -15.94 -36.00
C VAL A 627 3.68 -16.66 -36.99
N ALA A 628 5.00 -16.42 -36.95
CA ALA A 628 5.96 -17.10 -37.81
C ALA A 628 5.94 -18.63 -37.61
N SER A 629 5.78 -19.11 -36.37
CA SER A 629 5.70 -20.55 -36.08
C SER A 629 4.47 -21.25 -36.67
N LEU A 630 3.41 -20.50 -36.98
CA LEU A 630 2.18 -20.99 -37.59
C LEU A 630 2.11 -20.74 -39.10
N CYS A 631 3.11 -20.07 -39.65
CA CYS A 631 3.22 -19.80 -41.07
C CYS A 631 3.99 -20.91 -41.81
N GLN A 632 3.72 -21.05 -43.10
CA GLN A 632 4.50 -21.87 -44.02
C GLN A 632 5.94 -21.34 -44.04
N ALA A 633 6.92 -22.21 -43.81
CA ALA A 633 8.34 -21.83 -43.70
C ALA A 633 8.85 -21.07 -44.93
N GLU A 634 8.34 -21.39 -46.12
CA GLU A 634 8.67 -20.75 -47.40
C GLU A 634 8.21 -19.29 -47.49
N SER A 635 7.19 -18.91 -46.73
CA SER A 635 6.66 -17.54 -46.71
C SER A 635 7.42 -16.60 -45.77
N VAL A 636 8.17 -17.15 -44.80
CA VAL A 636 8.88 -16.37 -43.79
C VAL A 636 10.26 -15.97 -44.35
N PRO A 637 10.60 -14.67 -44.43
CA PRO A 637 11.89 -14.23 -44.96
C PRO A 637 13.08 -14.76 -44.11
N ALA A 638 14.18 -15.16 -44.76
CA ALA A 638 15.39 -15.61 -44.05
C ALA A 638 15.97 -14.56 -43.08
N GLN A 639 15.72 -13.27 -43.36
CA GLN A 639 16.18 -12.14 -42.53
C GLN A 639 15.27 -11.85 -41.31
N PHE A 640 14.17 -12.59 -41.13
CA PHE A 640 13.15 -12.34 -40.10
C PHE A 640 13.72 -12.08 -38.70
N SER A 641 14.52 -13.01 -38.18
CA SER A 641 15.07 -12.91 -36.82
C SER A 641 16.01 -11.72 -36.64
N SER A 642 16.80 -11.40 -37.68
CA SER A 642 17.73 -10.26 -37.64
C SER A 642 17.00 -8.91 -37.64
N LYS A 643 15.99 -8.74 -38.51
CA LYS A 643 15.17 -7.51 -38.57
C LYS A 643 14.34 -7.33 -37.31
N LEU A 644 13.73 -8.41 -36.80
CA LEU A 644 12.99 -8.38 -35.54
C LEU A 644 13.86 -7.92 -34.37
N ARG A 645 15.10 -8.44 -34.28
CA ARG A 645 16.06 -8.04 -33.24
C ARG A 645 16.43 -6.55 -33.36
N ASN A 646 16.67 -6.06 -34.58
CA ASN A 646 16.98 -4.64 -34.82
C ASN A 646 15.85 -3.72 -34.36
N PHE A 647 14.60 -3.94 -34.82
CA PHE A 647 13.47 -3.10 -34.40
C PHE A 647 13.17 -3.20 -32.90
N SER A 648 13.31 -4.40 -32.32
CA SER A 648 13.15 -4.58 -30.88
C SER A 648 14.22 -3.82 -30.08
N SER A 649 15.46 -3.75 -30.61
CA SER A 649 16.57 -3.00 -29.99
C SER A 649 16.40 -1.49 -30.11
N GLU A 650 15.74 -1.01 -31.16
CA GLU A 650 15.29 0.39 -31.30
C GLU A 650 14.10 0.71 -30.37
N GLY A 651 13.60 -0.29 -29.63
CA GLY A 651 12.48 -0.20 -28.71
C GLY A 651 11.11 -0.07 -29.38
N LEU A 652 11.00 -0.51 -30.64
CA LEU A 652 9.73 -0.65 -31.32
C LEU A 652 9.04 -1.94 -30.85
N ARG A 653 7.73 -1.86 -30.62
CA ARG A 653 6.86 -3.00 -30.44
C ARG A 653 6.49 -3.53 -31.82
N VAL A 654 6.88 -4.77 -32.10
CA VAL A 654 6.68 -5.39 -33.40
C VAL A 654 5.52 -6.40 -33.33
N LEU A 655 4.60 -6.33 -34.29
CA LEU A 655 3.54 -7.31 -34.52
C LEU A 655 3.74 -7.93 -35.89
N ALA A 656 3.46 -9.23 -36.02
CA ALA A 656 3.42 -9.89 -37.31
C ALA A 656 1.98 -10.11 -37.76
N LEU A 657 1.78 -10.05 -39.08
CA LEU A 657 0.52 -10.39 -39.73
C LEU A 657 0.71 -11.58 -40.68
N ALA A 658 -0.34 -12.38 -40.80
CA ALA A 658 -0.40 -13.51 -41.72
C ALA A 658 -1.83 -13.70 -42.25
N TYR A 659 -1.98 -14.40 -43.37
CA TYR A 659 -3.29 -14.70 -43.94
C TYR A 659 -3.37 -16.12 -44.50
N LYS A 660 -4.59 -16.63 -44.69
CA LYS A 660 -4.87 -17.90 -45.33
C LYS A 660 -6.17 -17.82 -46.14
N PRO A 661 -6.18 -18.24 -47.41
CA PRO A 661 -7.42 -18.45 -48.14
C PRO A 661 -8.19 -19.63 -47.58
N LEU A 662 -9.50 -19.46 -47.37
CA LEU A 662 -10.41 -20.51 -46.92
C LEU A 662 -11.28 -20.99 -48.07
N ASP A 663 -11.61 -22.27 -48.07
CA ASP A 663 -12.50 -22.86 -49.07
C ASP A 663 -13.93 -22.36 -48.88
N TRP A 664 -14.63 -22.16 -50.00
CA TRP A 664 -16.01 -21.67 -50.03
C TRP A 664 -17.02 -22.65 -49.42
N ASN A 665 -16.67 -23.94 -49.33
CA ASN A 665 -17.51 -25.02 -48.77
C ASN A 665 -17.43 -25.14 -47.24
N THR A 666 -16.54 -24.39 -46.57
CA THR A 666 -16.35 -24.51 -45.13
C THR A 666 -17.50 -23.83 -44.37
N ASP A 667 -18.10 -24.51 -43.39
CA ASP A 667 -19.10 -23.88 -42.52
C ASP A 667 -18.41 -22.93 -41.53
N PHE A 668 -18.42 -21.64 -41.85
CA PHE A 668 -17.80 -20.60 -41.04
C PHE A 668 -18.43 -20.45 -39.63
N LYS A 669 -19.63 -21.01 -39.38
CA LYS A 669 -20.26 -20.94 -38.05
C LYS A 669 -19.54 -21.83 -37.04
N THR A 670 -19.24 -23.07 -37.43
CA THR A 670 -18.68 -24.11 -36.55
C THR A 670 -17.15 -24.20 -36.61
N ILE A 671 -16.50 -23.50 -37.54
CA ILE A 671 -15.04 -23.54 -37.72
C ILE A 671 -14.26 -23.31 -36.41
N GLU A 672 -13.35 -24.22 -36.11
CA GLU A 672 -12.51 -24.16 -34.92
C GLU A 672 -11.28 -23.27 -35.13
N ARG A 673 -10.78 -22.69 -34.03
CA ARG A 673 -9.61 -21.81 -34.05
C ARG A 673 -8.37 -22.50 -34.63
N GLY A 674 -8.16 -23.78 -34.30
CA GLY A 674 -6.98 -24.54 -34.73
C GLY A 674 -6.88 -24.69 -36.25
N GLU A 675 -8.02 -24.86 -36.94
CA GLU A 675 -8.04 -25.03 -38.40
C GLU A 675 -7.78 -23.72 -39.15
N VAL A 676 -8.30 -22.61 -38.62
CA VAL A 676 -8.08 -21.26 -39.15
C VAL A 676 -6.63 -20.85 -39.02
N GLU A 677 -5.98 -21.20 -37.92
CA GLU A 677 -4.64 -20.73 -37.56
C GLU A 677 -3.49 -21.62 -38.07
N LYS A 678 -3.79 -22.68 -38.84
CA LYS A 678 -2.81 -23.63 -39.37
C LYS A 678 -2.39 -23.29 -40.81
N ASP A 679 -1.09 -23.45 -41.13
CA ASP A 679 -0.50 -23.31 -42.47
C ASP A 679 -0.73 -21.92 -43.10
N MET A 680 -0.58 -20.86 -42.28
CA MET A 680 -0.78 -19.47 -42.71
C MET A 680 0.35 -19.01 -43.67
N LYS A 681 0.09 -17.99 -44.48
CA LYS A 681 1.13 -17.29 -45.26
C LYS A 681 1.52 -16.00 -44.55
N PHE A 682 2.81 -15.82 -44.30
CA PHE A 682 3.35 -14.62 -43.68
C PHE A 682 3.11 -13.39 -44.57
N LEU A 683 2.62 -12.29 -43.99
CA LEU A 683 2.38 -11.03 -44.72
C LEU A 683 3.45 -9.99 -44.46
N GLY A 684 3.91 -9.84 -43.21
CA GLY A 684 4.77 -8.73 -42.85
C GLY A 684 4.78 -8.38 -41.37
N LEU A 685 5.45 -7.28 -41.08
CA LEU A 685 5.63 -6.73 -39.73
C LEU A 685 5.03 -5.32 -39.65
N MET A 686 4.39 -5.03 -38.53
CA MET A 686 3.93 -3.70 -38.14
C MET A 686 4.73 -3.26 -36.90
N MET A 687 5.31 -2.07 -36.95
CA MET A 687 6.07 -1.50 -35.84
C MET A 687 5.31 -0.36 -35.20
N MET A 688 5.32 -0.37 -33.88
CA MET A 688 4.69 0.64 -33.05
C MET A 688 5.67 1.15 -32.00
N LYS A 689 5.49 2.36 -31.50
CA LYS A 689 6.38 2.97 -30.51
C LYS A 689 5.58 3.51 -29.32
N ASN A 690 6.09 3.26 -28.11
CA ASN A 690 5.65 3.98 -26.91
C ASN A 690 6.51 5.23 -26.75
N LEU A 691 5.88 6.39 -26.78
CA LEU A 691 6.57 7.66 -26.55
C LEU A 691 6.81 7.86 -25.05
N VAL A 692 8.02 8.27 -24.69
CA VAL A 692 8.37 8.61 -23.30
C VAL A 692 7.76 9.97 -22.97
N LYS A 693 7.05 10.08 -21.83
CA LYS A 693 6.48 11.35 -21.38
C LYS A 693 7.60 12.39 -21.21
N PRO A 694 7.40 13.65 -21.65
CA PRO A 694 8.45 14.67 -21.65
C PRO A 694 8.96 15.02 -20.25
N GLU A 695 8.16 14.77 -19.20
CA GLU A 695 8.54 14.98 -17.80
C GLU A 695 9.41 13.85 -17.24
N SER A 696 9.28 12.63 -17.76
CA SER A 696 9.92 11.42 -17.20
C SER A 696 11.44 11.56 -17.08
N PRO A 697 12.20 11.99 -18.12
CA PRO A 697 13.65 12.14 -18.00
C PRO A 697 14.08 13.16 -16.93
N LYS A 698 13.34 14.27 -16.81
CA LYS A 698 13.63 15.32 -15.81
C LYS A 698 13.45 14.78 -14.39
N VAL A 699 12.37 14.05 -14.14
CA VAL A 699 12.08 13.48 -12.82
C VAL A 699 13.08 12.40 -12.45
N ILE A 700 13.39 11.47 -13.36
CA ILE A 700 14.38 10.41 -13.11
C ILE A 700 15.75 11.00 -12.79
N ASN A 701 16.16 12.07 -13.48
CA ASN A 701 17.40 12.78 -13.18
C ASN A 701 17.39 13.38 -11.75
N ILE A 702 16.30 14.04 -11.34
CA ILE A 702 16.16 14.57 -9.95
C ILE A 702 16.32 13.44 -8.92
N LEU A 703 15.72 12.27 -9.16
CA LEU A 703 15.82 11.13 -8.26
C LEU A 703 17.25 10.55 -8.23
N ARG A 704 17.92 10.47 -9.38
CA ARG A 704 19.31 9.99 -9.51
C ARG A 704 20.28 10.93 -8.78
N GLN A 705 20.14 12.25 -8.94
CA GLN A 705 20.90 13.27 -8.21
C GLN A 705 20.68 13.17 -6.69
N ALA A 706 19.47 12.78 -6.25
CA ALA A 706 19.16 12.54 -4.85
C ALA A 706 19.66 11.17 -4.31
N HIS A 707 20.40 10.40 -5.10
CA HIS A 707 20.83 9.02 -4.80
C HIS A 707 19.65 8.10 -4.41
N LEU A 708 18.52 8.27 -5.08
CA LEU A 708 17.42 7.32 -5.03
C LEU A 708 17.58 6.34 -6.18
N ARG A 709 17.49 5.05 -5.86
CA ARG A 709 17.56 3.99 -6.86
C ARG A 709 16.22 3.89 -7.56
N ASN A 710 16.23 3.98 -8.88
CA ASN A 710 15.06 3.84 -9.72
C ASN A 710 15.06 2.44 -10.34
N ILE A 711 13.92 1.75 -10.33
CA ILE A 711 13.76 0.41 -10.92
C ILE A 711 12.55 0.47 -11.85
N MET A 712 12.70 -0.01 -13.08
CA MET A 712 11.58 -0.22 -14.00
C MET A 712 11.05 -1.64 -13.83
N VAL A 713 9.74 -1.78 -13.71
CA VAL A 713 9.06 -3.07 -13.62
C VAL A 713 7.93 -3.08 -14.64
N THR A 714 7.98 -3.96 -15.65
CA THR A 714 7.02 -3.93 -16.76
C THR A 714 6.69 -5.33 -17.29
N GLY A 715 5.54 -5.45 -17.95
CA GLY A 715 5.13 -6.62 -18.72
C GLY A 715 5.75 -6.70 -20.13
N ASP A 716 6.43 -5.65 -20.58
CA ASP A 716 6.97 -5.56 -21.94
C ASP A 716 8.23 -6.40 -22.16
N ASN A 717 8.66 -6.51 -23.43
CA ASN A 717 9.92 -7.14 -23.79
C ASN A 717 11.11 -6.41 -23.13
N ILE A 718 12.11 -7.18 -22.71
CA ILE A 718 13.31 -6.70 -22.02
C ILE A 718 14.10 -5.69 -22.87
N LEU A 719 14.19 -5.87 -24.18
CA LEU A 719 14.90 -4.94 -25.07
C LEU A 719 14.20 -3.57 -25.13
N THR A 720 12.88 -3.58 -25.28
CA THR A 720 12.05 -2.37 -25.25
C THR A 720 12.18 -1.65 -23.90
N ALA A 721 12.11 -2.40 -22.79
CA ALA A 721 12.26 -1.86 -21.45
C ALA A 721 13.64 -1.22 -21.24
N VAL A 722 14.72 -1.86 -21.71
CA VAL A 722 16.08 -1.30 -21.67
C VAL A 722 16.19 -0.02 -22.50
N ASN A 723 15.61 0.02 -23.70
CA ASN A 723 15.62 1.24 -24.52
C ASN A 723 14.87 2.41 -23.86
N VAL A 724 13.71 2.16 -23.25
CA VAL A 724 12.96 3.17 -22.50
C VAL A 724 13.76 3.60 -21.25
N ALA A 725 14.42 2.66 -20.56
CA ALA A 725 15.26 2.97 -19.40
C ALA A 725 16.45 3.87 -19.77
N LYS A 726 17.08 3.64 -20.93
CA LYS A 726 18.11 4.53 -21.50
C LYS A 726 17.54 5.88 -21.89
N SER A 727 16.40 5.91 -22.58
CA SER A 727 15.72 7.15 -23.03
C SER A 727 15.27 8.05 -21.88
N CYS A 728 14.86 7.46 -20.75
CA CYS A 728 14.48 8.21 -19.54
C CYS A 728 15.69 8.61 -18.66
N GLY A 729 16.91 8.19 -19.00
CA GLY A 729 18.11 8.40 -18.18
C GLY A 729 18.16 7.56 -16.89
N MET A 730 17.32 6.52 -16.78
CA MET A 730 17.36 5.55 -15.66
C MET A 730 18.64 4.70 -15.74
N VAL A 731 19.05 4.39 -16.97
CA VAL A 731 20.37 3.86 -17.33
C VAL A 731 21.04 4.92 -18.21
N GLY A 732 22.27 5.31 -17.89
CA GLY A 732 23.04 6.26 -18.68
C GLY A 732 23.46 5.66 -20.03
N SER A 733 23.71 6.50 -21.03
CA SER A 733 24.16 6.06 -22.36
C SER A 733 25.45 5.24 -22.32
N ASP A 734 26.33 5.56 -21.37
CA ASP A 734 27.66 4.95 -21.22
C ASP A 734 27.64 3.74 -20.26
N GLU A 735 26.52 3.51 -19.57
CA GLU A 735 26.36 2.43 -18.60
C GLU A 735 25.97 1.13 -19.30
N LYS A 736 26.64 0.03 -18.97
CA LYS A 736 26.41 -1.26 -19.63
C LYS A 736 25.25 -2.03 -18.98
N VAL A 737 24.48 -2.73 -19.80
CA VAL A 737 23.38 -3.59 -19.34
C VAL A 737 23.78 -5.06 -19.48
N ILE A 738 23.60 -5.83 -18.42
CA ILE A 738 23.88 -7.27 -18.38
C ILE A 738 22.53 -7.99 -18.19
N PHE A 739 22.24 -8.93 -19.07
CA PHE A 739 21.05 -9.76 -19.02
C PHE A 739 21.28 -10.95 -18.09
N VAL A 740 20.38 -11.13 -17.13
CA VAL A 740 20.38 -12.27 -16.21
C VAL A 740 19.43 -13.32 -16.75
N ASN A 741 19.96 -14.49 -17.08
CA ASN A 741 19.17 -15.63 -17.54
C ASN A 741 19.29 -16.77 -16.53
N ALA A 742 18.16 -17.14 -15.93
CA ALA A 742 18.03 -18.28 -15.06
C ALA A 742 17.06 -19.29 -15.69
N THR A 743 17.51 -20.53 -15.87
CA THR A 743 16.69 -21.61 -16.41
C THR A 743 16.21 -22.54 -15.29
N PRO A 744 14.91 -22.91 -15.27
CA PRO A 744 14.40 -23.88 -14.31
C PRO A 744 14.86 -25.31 -14.64
N HIS A 745 14.68 -26.23 -13.70
CA HIS A 745 14.99 -27.64 -13.90
C HIS A 745 14.12 -28.24 -15.03
N THR A 746 14.76 -28.81 -16.05
CA THR A 746 14.09 -29.63 -17.08
C THR A 746 14.59 -31.06 -16.96
N ALA A 747 13.81 -32.05 -17.42
CA ALA A 747 14.16 -33.47 -17.31
C ALA A 747 15.55 -33.86 -17.87
N GLN A 748 16.18 -32.98 -18.65
CA GLN A 748 17.49 -33.17 -19.29
C GLN A 748 18.56 -32.14 -18.88
N SER A 749 18.27 -31.13 -18.04
CA SER A 749 19.27 -30.11 -17.66
C SER A 749 19.11 -29.59 -16.22
N THR A 750 20.24 -29.42 -15.53
CA THR A 750 20.30 -28.78 -14.21
C THR A 750 19.99 -27.28 -14.34
N PRO A 751 19.39 -26.65 -13.31
CA PRO A 751 19.10 -25.22 -13.38
C PRO A 751 20.42 -24.45 -13.46
N THR A 752 20.50 -23.48 -14.38
CA THR A 752 21.70 -22.66 -14.59
C THR A 752 21.38 -21.18 -14.50
N LEU A 753 22.30 -20.42 -13.89
CA LEU A 753 22.25 -18.96 -13.83
C LEU A 753 23.42 -18.38 -14.62
N THR A 754 23.13 -17.52 -15.61
CA THR A 754 24.13 -16.91 -16.51
C THR A 754 23.94 -15.40 -16.62
N PHE A 755 25.05 -14.68 -16.87
CA PHE A 755 25.09 -13.22 -17.03
C PHE A 755 25.69 -12.87 -18.39
N ASN A 756 24.88 -12.32 -19.29
CA ASN A 756 25.27 -12.06 -20.68
C ASN A 756 25.29 -10.55 -20.96
N LEU A 757 26.34 -10.05 -21.62
CA LEU A 757 26.43 -8.63 -22.00
C LEU A 757 25.52 -8.32 -23.21
N GLU A 758 24.99 -7.11 -23.27
CA GLU A 758 24.31 -6.58 -24.47
C GLU A 758 25.28 -6.54 -25.67
N GLU A 759 25.10 -7.45 -26.64
CA GLU A 759 25.78 -7.41 -27.94
C GLU A 759 25.31 -6.18 -28.72
N GLY A 760 26.11 -5.11 -28.71
CA GLY A 760 26.01 -4.03 -29.70
C GLY A 760 26.41 -4.58 -31.07
N GLY A 761 25.64 -4.27 -32.11
CA GLY A 761 25.90 -4.77 -33.46
C GLY A 761 27.33 -4.54 -33.96
N ASN A 762 27.88 -5.55 -34.64
CA ASN A 762 29.09 -5.55 -35.47
C ASN A 762 30.42 -5.09 -34.84
N ILE A 763 30.88 -5.69 -33.74
CA ILE A 763 32.27 -5.53 -33.28
C ILE A 763 32.84 -6.90 -32.82
N ASP A 764 34.02 -7.27 -33.33
CA ASP A 764 34.71 -8.54 -33.12
C ASP A 764 34.73 -9.02 -31.65
N THR A 765 34.27 -10.25 -31.44
CA THR A 765 33.57 -10.70 -30.23
C THR A 765 34.43 -11.30 -29.11
N HIS A 766 35.75 -11.48 -29.28
CA HIS A 766 36.59 -12.10 -28.24
C HIS A 766 37.55 -11.14 -27.54
N SER A 767 38.20 -10.22 -28.25
CA SER A 767 39.17 -9.28 -27.65
C SER A 767 38.51 -8.15 -26.84
N SER A 768 37.31 -7.75 -27.23
CA SER A 768 36.55 -6.65 -26.62
C SER A 768 35.86 -7.03 -25.31
N VAL A 769 35.38 -8.27 -25.19
CA VAL A 769 34.75 -8.78 -23.96
C VAL A 769 35.76 -8.87 -22.82
N GLU A 770 37.00 -9.33 -23.08
CA GLU A 770 38.04 -9.38 -22.04
C GLU A 770 38.43 -7.98 -21.52
N VAL A 771 38.54 -6.98 -22.40
CA VAL A 771 38.81 -5.58 -22.02
C VAL A 771 37.65 -4.98 -21.22
N ILE A 772 36.41 -5.25 -21.62
CA ILE A 772 35.21 -4.80 -20.88
C ILE A 772 35.11 -5.51 -19.52
N THR A 773 35.45 -6.80 -19.47
CA THR A 773 35.46 -7.61 -18.25
C THR A 773 36.54 -7.14 -17.27
N GLN A 774 37.75 -6.86 -17.76
CA GLN A 774 38.82 -6.24 -16.97
C GLN A 774 38.44 -4.83 -16.51
N GLY A 775 37.82 -4.01 -17.35
CA GLY A 775 37.34 -2.67 -16.99
C GLY A 775 36.21 -2.68 -15.96
N LEU A 776 35.30 -3.66 -16.00
CA LEU A 776 34.26 -3.89 -14.99
C LEU A 776 34.86 -4.29 -13.65
N TYR A 777 35.82 -5.23 -13.64
CA TYR A 777 36.45 -5.73 -12.42
C TYR A 777 37.49 -4.77 -11.82
N GLN A 778 38.01 -3.83 -12.61
CA GLN A 778 38.84 -2.72 -12.15
C GLN A 778 38.03 -1.48 -11.72
N GLY A 779 36.68 -1.55 -11.75
CA GLY A 779 35.79 -0.47 -11.32
C GLY A 779 35.67 0.71 -12.30
N GLY A 780 36.09 0.53 -13.56
CA GLY A 780 36.08 1.55 -14.60
C GLY A 780 34.71 1.83 -15.24
N PHE A 781 33.72 0.94 -15.09
CA PHE A 781 32.38 1.09 -15.69
C PHE A 781 31.23 0.77 -14.71
N SER A 782 30.20 1.63 -14.70
CA SER A 782 28.92 1.38 -14.03
C SER A 782 28.07 0.42 -14.87
N TYR A 783 27.43 -0.57 -14.23
CA TYR A 783 26.61 -1.56 -14.90
C TYR A 783 25.26 -1.76 -14.21
N HIS A 784 24.26 -2.18 -15.00
CA HIS A 784 22.91 -2.48 -14.56
C HIS A 784 22.51 -3.89 -14.97
N LEU A 785 21.76 -4.60 -14.13
CA LEU A 785 21.20 -5.90 -14.50
C LEU A 785 19.78 -5.74 -15.05
N ALA A 786 19.45 -6.51 -16.08
CA ALA A 786 18.10 -6.66 -16.63
C ALA A 786 17.66 -8.13 -16.54
N ILE A 787 16.46 -8.38 -16.04
CA ILE A 787 15.94 -9.73 -15.81
C ILE A 787 14.52 -9.87 -16.36
N SER A 788 14.22 -11.05 -16.92
CA SER A 788 12.88 -11.40 -17.39
C SER A 788 12.05 -12.05 -16.27
N GLY A 789 10.71 -11.95 -16.32
CA GLY A 789 9.82 -12.56 -15.32
C GLY A 789 10.00 -14.07 -15.17
N LYS A 790 10.28 -14.78 -16.27
CA LYS A 790 10.59 -16.23 -16.22
C LYS A 790 11.88 -16.51 -15.45
N SER A 791 12.93 -15.76 -15.75
CA SER A 791 14.22 -15.89 -15.06
C SER A 791 14.12 -15.43 -13.60
N PHE A 792 13.29 -14.43 -13.31
CA PHE A 792 13.04 -13.98 -11.94
C PHE A 792 12.35 -15.05 -11.09
N ALA A 793 11.33 -15.73 -11.63
CA ALA A 793 10.69 -16.87 -10.95
C ALA A 793 11.70 -17.99 -10.67
N ALA A 794 12.46 -18.41 -11.69
CA ALA A 794 13.50 -19.44 -11.52
C ALA A 794 14.58 -19.01 -10.51
N LEU A 795 14.94 -17.73 -10.45
CA LEU A 795 15.88 -17.17 -9.48
C LEU A 795 15.32 -17.23 -8.04
N CYS A 796 14.03 -16.96 -7.85
CA CYS A 796 13.37 -17.07 -6.55
C CYS A 796 13.28 -18.52 -6.07
N ASP A 797 12.93 -19.44 -6.97
CA ASP A 797 12.64 -20.83 -6.60
C ASP A 797 13.90 -21.69 -6.43
N HIS A 798 14.88 -21.51 -7.33
CA HIS A 798 16.06 -22.39 -7.39
C HIS A 798 17.37 -21.73 -6.91
N PHE A 799 17.43 -20.39 -6.85
CA PHE A 799 18.66 -19.65 -6.52
C PHE A 799 18.47 -18.58 -5.43
N PRO A 800 17.85 -18.91 -4.27
CA PRO A 800 17.52 -17.92 -3.23
C PRO A 800 18.77 -17.22 -2.63
N GLU A 801 19.94 -17.85 -2.69
CA GLU A 801 21.20 -17.27 -2.21
C GLU A 801 21.69 -16.10 -3.09
N TYR A 802 21.50 -16.21 -4.41
CA TYR A 802 21.93 -15.18 -5.38
C TYR A 802 20.88 -14.08 -5.56
N LEU A 803 19.62 -14.35 -5.22
CA LEU A 803 18.51 -13.40 -5.34
C LEU A 803 18.83 -12.03 -4.70
N PRO A 804 19.31 -11.90 -3.44
CA PRO A 804 19.72 -10.62 -2.88
C PRO A 804 20.77 -9.86 -3.70
N LYS A 805 21.77 -10.56 -4.26
CA LYS A 805 22.88 -9.97 -5.02
C LYS A 805 22.39 -9.42 -6.35
N VAL A 806 21.55 -10.19 -7.05
CA VAL A 806 20.93 -9.79 -8.32
C VAL A 806 19.97 -8.62 -8.10
N LEU A 807 19.11 -8.71 -7.07
CA LEU A 807 18.17 -7.64 -6.70
C LEU A 807 18.86 -6.33 -6.31
N LEU A 808 20.14 -6.34 -5.91
CA LEU A 808 20.86 -5.12 -5.55
C LEU A 808 21.28 -4.28 -6.77
N ARG A 809 21.58 -4.93 -7.91
CA ARG A 809 22.09 -4.27 -9.14
C ARG A 809 21.06 -4.26 -10.29
N SER A 810 19.94 -4.97 -10.15
CA SER A 810 18.87 -5.01 -11.17
C SER A 810 18.10 -3.71 -11.30
N THR A 811 18.03 -3.17 -12.51
CA THR A 811 17.34 -1.90 -12.79
C THR A 811 16.10 -2.10 -13.66
N VAL A 812 16.10 -3.14 -14.50
CA VAL A 812 14.98 -3.45 -15.40
C VAL A 812 14.46 -4.85 -15.12
N PHE A 813 13.18 -4.95 -14.78
CA PHE A 813 12.42 -6.18 -14.66
C PHE A 813 11.35 -6.17 -15.75
N ALA A 814 11.44 -7.09 -16.70
CA ALA A 814 10.61 -7.11 -17.90
C ALA A 814 9.81 -8.42 -18.00
N ARG A 815 8.72 -8.44 -18.77
CA ARG A 815 7.78 -9.57 -18.85
C ARG A 815 7.31 -10.08 -17.48
N MET A 816 7.09 -9.17 -16.53
CA MET A 816 6.63 -9.49 -15.17
C MET A 816 5.11 -9.63 -15.13
N THR A 817 4.61 -10.67 -14.45
CA THR A 817 3.18 -10.78 -14.11
C THR A 817 2.83 -9.86 -12.93
N PRO A 818 1.56 -9.48 -12.71
CA PRO A 818 1.14 -8.66 -11.57
C PRO A 818 1.61 -9.22 -10.20
N ASP A 819 1.55 -10.54 -10.01
CA ASP A 819 2.01 -11.18 -8.78
C ASP A 819 3.52 -11.08 -8.60
N GLN A 820 4.28 -11.24 -9.69
CA GLN A 820 5.72 -11.06 -9.67
C GLN A 820 6.12 -9.61 -9.34
N LYS A 821 5.34 -8.61 -9.77
CA LYS A 821 5.54 -7.21 -9.34
C LYS A 821 5.40 -7.07 -7.82
N THR A 822 4.36 -7.69 -7.26
CA THR A 822 4.11 -7.70 -5.81
C THR A 822 5.22 -8.42 -5.05
N GLN A 823 5.66 -9.59 -5.55
CA GLN A 823 6.76 -10.37 -4.99
C GLN A 823 8.06 -9.58 -5.00
N LEU A 824 8.41 -8.91 -6.10
CA LEU A 824 9.59 -8.05 -6.20
C LEU A 824 9.60 -6.95 -5.13
N VAL A 825 8.47 -6.28 -4.90
CA VAL A 825 8.35 -5.25 -3.86
C VAL A 825 8.60 -5.87 -2.46
N LYS A 826 7.98 -7.02 -2.16
CA LYS A 826 8.18 -7.76 -0.90
C LYS A 826 9.66 -8.16 -0.70
N GLU A 827 10.32 -8.69 -1.73
CA GLU A 827 11.73 -9.08 -1.67
C GLU A 827 12.68 -7.89 -1.46
N LEU A 828 12.42 -6.75 -2.12
CA LEU A 828 13.17 -5.52 -1.87
C LEU A 828 13.01 -5.03 -0.42
N GLN A 829 11.79 -5.14 0.15
CA GLN A 829 11.54 -4.82 1.56
C GLN A 829 12.29 -5.75 2.52
N LYS A 830 12.37 -7.06 2.21
CA LYS A 830 13.16 -8.05 2.98
C LYS A 830 14.63 -7.65 3.10
N LEU A 831 15.22 -7.04 2.05
CA LEU A 831 16.58 -6.48 2.06
C LEU A 831 16.75 -5.21 2.92
N ASN A 832 15.70 -4.77 3.62
CA ASN A 832 15.58 -3.53 4.39
C ASN A 832 15.60 -2.24 3.55
N TYR A 833 15.23 -2.31 2.27
CA TYR A 833 14.86 -1.11 1.53
C TYR A 833 13.52 -0.57 2.00
N ARG A 834 13.35 0.75 1.89
CA ARG A 834 12.02 1.37 1.88
C ARG A 834 11.65 1.60 0.43
N VAL A 835 10.59 0.94 0.00
CA VAL A 835 10.23 0.77 -1.41
C VAL A 835 9.00 1.63 -1.71
N GLY A 836 9.17 2.55 -2.67
CA GLY A 836 8.05 3.22 -3.32
C GLY A 836 7.67 2.50 -4.62
N MET A 837 6.40 2.53 -5.00
CA MET A 837 5.91 2.04 -6.29
C MET A 837 5.03 3.13 -6.92
N CYS A 838 5.22 3.41 -8.20
CA CYS A 838 4.37 4.28 -9.01
C CYS A 838 3.81 3.47 -10.18
N GLY A 839 2.50 3.53 -10.37
CA GLY A 839 1.78 2.84 -11.44
C GLY A 839 0.46 3.55 -11.74
N ASP A 840 -0.13 3.24 -12.86
CA ASP A 840 -1.37 3.84 -13.38
C ASP A 840 -2.50 2.81 -13.54
N GLY A 841 -2.17 1.53 -13.70
CA GLY A 841 -3.14 0.46 -13.95
C GLY A 841 -3.41 -0.48 -12.76
N ALA A 842 -4.49 -1.26 -12.86
CA ALA A 842 -4.81 -2.31 -11.88
C ALA A 842 -3.79 -3.45 -11.83
N ASN A 843 -3.03 -3.66 -12.90
CA ASN A 843 -1.93 -4.63 -12.92
C ASN A 843 -0.86 -4.31 -11.86
N ASP A 844 -0.80 -3.05 -11.39
CA ASP A 844 0.10 -2.61 -10.34
C ASP A 844 -0.55 -2.54 -8.95
N CYS A 845 -1.86 -2.77 -8.84
CA CYS A 845 -2.61 -2.60 -7.60
C CYS A 845 -2.02 -3.41 -6.44
N GLY A 846 -1.66 -4.67 -6.69
CA GLY A 846 -1.00 -5.53 -5.70
C GLY A 846 0.35 -4.97 -5.22
N ALA A 847 1.17 -4.48 -6.16
CA ALA A 847 2.49 -3.92 -5.88
C ALA A 847 2.40 -2.54 -5.20
N LEU A 848 1.47 -1.68 -5.63
CA LEU A 848 1.15 -0.39 -5.02
C LEU A 848 0.69 -0.55 -3.57
N ARG A 849 -0.13 -1.57 -3.31
CA ARG A 849 -0.60 -1.92 -1.96
C ARG A 849 0.54 -2.44 -1.08
N ALA A 850 1.37 -3.34 -1.60
CA ALA A 850 2.48 -3.94 -0.86
C ALA A 850 3.62 -2.96 -0.58
N ALA A 851 3.81 -1.94 -1.42
CA ALA A 851 4.84 -0.93 -1.24
C ALA A 851 4.67 -0.14 0.07
N ASP A 852 5.80 0.29 0.66
CA ASP A 852 5.75 1.20 1.81
C ASP A 852 5.04 2.51 1.42
N VAL A 853 5.25 2.93 0.16
CA VAL A 853 4.68 4.13 -0.46
C VAL A 853 4.19 3.78 -1.87
N GLY A 854 2.91 3.49 -2.05
CA GLY A 854 2.28 3.32 -3.36
C GLY A 854 1.67 4.62 -3.87
N VAL A 855 1.93 4.99 -5.12
CA VAL A 855 1.38 6.15 -5.80
C VAL A 855 0.65 5.72 -7.07
N SER A 856 -0.66 5.93 -7.13
CA SER A 856 -1.45 5.77 -8.36
C SER A 856 -1.50 7.08 -9.14
N LEU A 857 -1.37 7.01 -10.48
CA LEU A 857 -1.50 8.16 -11.39
C LEU A 857 -2.89 8.34 -12.00
N SER A 858 -3.84 7.45 -11.66
CA SER A 858 -5.23 7.48 -12.14
C SER A 858 -6.21 7.74 -10.98
N GLU A 859 -7.29 8.49 -11.22
CA GLU A 859 -8.37 8.75 -10.25
C GLU A 859 -9.40 7.61 -10.13
N ALA A 860 -9.28 6.55 -10.94
CA ALA A 860 -10.23 5.44 -10.95
C ALA A 860 -10.32 4.70 -9.60
N GLU A 861 -11.43 4.01 -9.29
CA GLU A 861 -11.64 3.37 -7.97
C GLU A 861 -10.57 2.32 -7.59
N ALA A 862 -9.94 1.66 -8.57
CA ALA A 862 -8.78 0.78 -8.35
C ALA A 862 -7.60 1.51 -7.68
N SER A 863 -7.47 2.83 -7.89
CA SER A 863 -6.48 3.69 -7.25
C SER A 863 -6.69 3.84 -5.74
N VAL A 864 -7.89 3.54 -5.21
CA VAL A 864 -8.21 3.64 -3.78
C VAL A 864 -7.39 2.64 -2.96
N ALA A 865 -6.92 1.55 -3.57
CA ALA A 865 -6.00 0.62 -2.91
C ALA A 865 -4.60 1.22 -2.66
N SER A 866 -4.22 2.26 -3.41
CA SER A 866 -2.94 2.95 -3.23
C SER A 866 -3.04 4.01 -2.12
N PRO A 867 -2.03 4.16 -1.24
CA PRO A 867 -2.07 5.18 -0.20
C PRO A 867 -2.10 6.62 -0.70
N PHE A 868 -1.58 6.85 -1.90
CA PHE A 868 -1.49 8.15 -2.56
C PHE A 868 -2.05 8.07 -3.97
N THR A 869 -2.95 8.98 -4.31
CA THR A 869 -3.49 9.12 -5.66
C THR A 869 -3.14 10.50 -6.21
N SER A 870 -2.53 10.55 -7.39
CA SER A 870 -2.22 11.78 -8.09
C SER A 870 -3.26 12.04 -9.17
N LYS A 871 -3.73 13.28 -9.27
CA LYS A 871 -4.60 13.74 -10.35
C LYS A 871 -3.86 13.95 -11.67
N THR A 872 -2.55 14.14 -11.61
CA THR A 872 -1.71 14.34 -12.79
C THR A 872 -1.16 13.00 -13.25
N GLU A 873 -1.38 12.66 -14.51
CA GLU A 873 -0.94 11.41 -15.15
C GLU A 873 0.57 11.44 -15.51
N ASN A 874 1.42 11.91 -14.61
CA ASN A 874 2.88 11.86 -14.79
C ASN A 874 3.61 11.67 -13.46
N ILE A 875 4.88 11.27 -13.54
CA ILE A 875 5.68 10.93 -12.36
C ILE A 875 6.21 12.16 -11.57
N SER A 876 5.81 13.39 -11.93
CA SER A 876 6.26 14.61 -11.23
C SER A 876 5.82 14.67 -9.76
N CYS A 877 4.76 13.93 -9.42
CA CYS A 877 4.24 13.78 -8.08
C CYS A 877 5.25 13.07 -7.13
N VAL A 878 6.11 12.18 -7.65
CA VAL A 878 7.07 11.39 -6.84
C VAL A 878 8.09 12.27 -6.11
N PRO A 879 8.88 13.15 -6.78
CA PRO A 879 9.82 14.01 -6.09
C PRO A 879 9.11 15.00 -5.13
N LEU A 880 7.91 15.48 -5.47
CA LEU A 880 7.10 16.33 -4.59
C LEU A 880 6.72 15.59 -3.30
N LEU A 881 6.25 14.34 -3.44
CA LEU A 881 5.87 13.49 -2.32
C LEU A 881 7.07 13.18 -1.40
N ILE A 882 8.24 12.88 -1.97
CA ILE A 882 9.45 12.62 -1.18
C ILE A 882 9.91 13.90 -0.46
N ARG A 883 9.87 15.06 -1.12
CA ARG A 883 10.22 16.36 -0.50
C ARG A 883 9.30 16.69 0.67
N GLU A 884 7.99 16.54 0.49
CA GLU A 884 7.01 16.72 1.56
C GLU A 884 7.19 15.69 2.68
N GLY A 885 7.43 14.42 2.35
CA GLY A 885 7.69 13.39 3.35
C GLY A 885 8.93 13.65 4.20
N ARG A 886 10.02 14.16 3.59
CA ARG A 886 11.23 14.55 4.33
C ARG A 886 10.97 15.76 5.23
N CYS A 887 10.23 16.76 4.74
CA CYS A 887 9.85 17.93 5.51
C CYS A 887 8.93 17.57 6.69
N SER A 888 7.92 16.73 6.44
CA SER A 888 7.00 16.22 7.46
C SER A 888 7.76 15.46 8.54
N LEU A 889 8.68 14.56 8.15
CA LEU A 889 9.45 13.80 9.13
C LEU A 889 10.35 14.70 9.98
N VAL A 890 11.07 15.66 9.39
CA VAL A 890 11.88 16.63 10.16
C VAL A 890 11.02 17.47 11.09
N THR A 891 9.82 17.86 10.64
CA THR A 891 8.87 18.63 11.44
C THR A 891 8.33 17.81 12.61
N SER A 892 7.94 16.54 12.40
CA SER A 892 7.53 15.63 13.48
C SER A 892 8.66 15.38 14.50
N PHE A 893 9.92 15.25 14.05
CA PHE A 893 11.08 15.17 14.95
C PHE A 893 11.29 16.45 15.76
N SER A 894 11.14 17.60 15.12
CA SER A 894 11.32 18.90 15.79
C SER A 894 10.21 19.11 16.82
N LEU A 895 8.96 18.83 16.47
CA LEU A 895 7.80 18.91 17.38
C LEU A 895 7.98 17.95 18.55
N PHE A 896 8.41 16.71 18.30
CA PHE A 896 8.70 15.76 19.37
C PHE A 896 9.78 16.27 20.33
N ARG A 897 10.91 16.76 19.80
CA ARG A 897 12.01 17.31 20.60
C ARG A 897 11.55 18.52 21.42
N TYR A 898 10.76 19.40 20.83
CA TYR A 898 10.16 20.54 21.51
C TYR A 898 9.23 20.09 22.64
N MET A 899 8.35 19.12 22.37
CA MET A 899 7.43 18.58 23.37
C MET A 899 8.15 17.95 24.56
N ALA A 900 9.24 17.23 24.31
CA ALA A 900 10.04 16.64 25.37
C ALA A 900 10.89 17.67 26.14
N LEU A 901 11.40 18.70 25.47
CA LEU A 901 12.19 19.73 26.14
C LEU A 901 11.31 20.63 27.01
N TYR A 902 10.08 20.97 26.58
CA TYR A 902 9.21 21.78 27.44
C TYR A 902 8.82 21.04 28.72
N SER A 903 8.46 19.75 28.65
CA SER A 903 8.10 19.02 29.87
C SER A 903 9.27 18.92 30.85
N LEU A 904 10.49 18.86 30.33
CA LEU A 904 11.69 18.92 31.15
C LEU A 904 11.97 20.32 31.70
N ILE A 905 11.74 21.41 30.95
CA ILE A 905 11.80 22.78 31.48
C ILE A 905 10.84 22.94 32.66
N GLN A 906 9.60 22.47 32.51
CA GLN A 906 8.55 22.55 33.53
C GLN A 906 8.87 21.67 34.74
N LEU A 907 9.33 20.44 34.51
CA LEU A 907 9.76 19.52 35.55
C LEU A 907 10.90 20.13 36.38
N CYS A 908 11.93 20.69 35.72
CA CYS A 908 13.04 21.32 36.41
C CYS A 908 12.60 22.53 37.24
N ALA A 909 11.72 23.38 36.69
CA ALA A 909 11.21 24.54 37.41
C ALA A 909 10.45 24.12 38.68
N VAL A 910 9.55 23.13 38.58
CA VAL A 910 8.80 22.62 39.73
C VAL A 910 9.70 21.96 40.76
N LEU A 911 10.68 21.14 40.34
CA LEU A 911 11.63 20.52 41.27
C LEU A 911 12.47 21.56 42.02
N ILE A 912 12.90 22.64 41.34
CA ILE A 912 13.63 23.74 41.98
C ILE A 912 12.72 24.44 42.99
N LEU A 913 11.48 24.79 42.65
CA LEU A 913 10.55 25.47 43.55
C LEU A 913 10.17 24.62 44.77
N TYR A 914 10.03 23.30 44.60
CA TYR A 914 9.80 22.37 45.71
C TYR A 914 10.95 22.35 46.73
N THR A 915 12.20 22.62 46.31
CA THR A 915 13.32 22.78 47.26
C THR A 915 13.16 23.99 48.16
N VAL A 916 12.52 25.04 47.66
CA VAL A 916 12.24 26.29 48.40
C VAL A 916 10.81 26.28 48.99
N LYS A 917 10.16 25.12 49.04
CA LYS A 917 8.80 24.93 49.62
C LYS A 917 7.68 25.73 48.94
N THR A 918 7.86 26.10 47.68
CA THR A 918 6.84 26.81 46.89
C THR A 918 6.51 26.07 45.60
N SER A 919 5.51 26.54 44.85
CA SER A 919 5.05 25.98 43.58
C SER A 919 4.60 27.09 42.64
N MET A 920 4.50 26.80 41.33
CA MET A 920 3.93 27.73 40.35
C MET A 920 2.42 27.90 40.52
N ALA A 921 1.91 29.06 40.08
CA ALA A 921 0.48 29.38 40.10
C ALA A 921 -0.31 28.71 38.95
N ASP A 922 -1.61 28.45 39.15
CA ASP A 922 -2.51 27.87 38.13
C ASP A 922 -2.46 28.61 36.78
N LEU A 923 -2.51 29.95 36.82
CA LEU A 923 -2.51 30.78 35.62
C LEU A 923 -1.14 30.86 34.95
N GLN A 924 -0.05 30.65 35.70
CA GLN A 924 1.30 30.53 35.13
C GLN A 924 1.40 29.22 34.33
N PHE A 925 0.94 28.09 34.88
CA PHE A 925 0.86 26.81 34.16
C PHE A 925 0.00 26.92 32.91
N LEU A 926 -1.20 27.48 33.04
CA LEU A 926 -2.13 27.69 31.92
C LEU A 926 -1.51 28.55 30.81
N PHE A 927 -0.81 29.62 31.19
CA PHE A 927 -0.13 30.50 30.26
C PHE A 927 1.01 29.81 29.51
N CYS A 928 1.87 29.09 30.23
CA CYS A 928 2.95 28.32 29.61
C CYS A 928 2.42 27.25 28.65
N ASP A 929 1.44 26.45 29.08
CA ASP A 929 1.01 25.28 28.31
C ASP A 929 0.15 25.68 27.10
N PHE A 930 -0.81 26.60 27.26
CA PHE A 930 -1.70 26.99 26.16
C PHE A 930 -1.16 28.14 25.31
N PHE A 931 -0.74 29.24 25.94
CA PHE A 931 -0.40 30.45 25.20
C PHE A 931 1.01 30.42 24.61
N LEU A 932 1.97 29.81 25.31
CA LEU A 932 3.32 29.61 24.78
C LEU A 932 3.40 28.30 23.98
N VAL A 933 3.32 27.16 24.66
CA VAL A 933 3.69 25.85 24.09
C VAL A 933 2.73 25.39 22.99
N THR A 934 1.41 25.36 23.27
CA THR A 934 0.42 24.86 22.31
C THR A 934 0.39 25.71 21.03
N LEU A 935 0.38 27.04 21.18
CA LEU A 935 0.37 27.95 20.04
C LEU A 935 1.64 27.83 19.19
N LEU A 936 2.82 27.77 19.83
CA LEU A 936 4.09 27.56 19.12
C LEU A 936 4.12 26.20 18.42
N ALA A 937 3.69 25.11 19.07
CA ALA A 937 3.67 23.78 18.48
C ALA A 937 2.79 23.71 17.22
N ILE A 938 1.61 24.33 17.23
CA ILE A 938 0.70 24.34 16.08
C ILE A 938 1.31 25.11 14.91
N VAL A 939 1.90 26.29 15.15
CA VAL A 939 2.42 27.15 14.07
C VAL A 939 3.77 26.66 13.54
N MET A 940 4.61 26.06 14.40
CA MET A 940 5.88 25.42 14.05
C MET A 940 5.71 24.30 13.00
N GLY A 941 4.58 23.60 13.05
CA GLY A 941 4.19 22.56 12.10
C GLY A 941 3.93 23.04 10.66
N ARG A 942 3.67 24.34 10.45
CA ARG A 942 3.31 24.89 9.12
C ARG A 942 4.47 25.04 8.14
N GLY A 943 5.72 24.92 8.58
CA GLY A 943 6.87 25.14 7.70
C GLY A 943 6.89 24.16 6.52
N GLY A 944 7.16 24.70 5.32
CA GLY A 944 7.10 23.95 4.06
C GLY A 944 8.42 23.29 3.64
N PRO A 945 8.38 22.39 2.63
CA PRO A 945 9.55 21.65 2.16
C PRO A 945 10.54 22.54 1.40
N SER A 946 11.80 22.10 1.36
CA SER A 946 12.82 22.67 0.50
C SER A 946 12.43 22.59 -0.98
N LYS A 947 12.97 23.51 -1.81
CA LYS A 947 12.75 23.53 -3.28
C LYS A 947 13.43 22.35 -3.99
N GLU A 948 14.53 21.86 -3.43
CA GLU A 948 15.35 20.81 -4.05
C GLU A 948 15.33 19.52 -3.22
N LEU A 949 15.51 18.39 -3.91
CA LEU A 949 15.60 17.09 -3.28
C LEU A 949 17.07 16.75 -2.98
N HIS A 950 17.49 16.99 -1.74
CA HIS A 950 18.87 16.75 -1.31
C HIS A 950 19.24 15.24 -1.29
N SER A 951 20.51 14.85 -1.37
CA SER A 951 20.89 13.42 -1.34
C SER A 951 20.77 12.78 0.06
N ARG A 952 21.21 13.50 1.09
CA ARG A 952 21.09 13.08 2.49
C ARG A 952 19.61 12.86 2.87
N ARG A 953 19.32 11.78 3.59
CA ARG A 953 17.99 11.52 4.16
C ARG A 953 17.92 12.03 5.62
N PRO A 954 16.74 12.48 6.11
CA PRO A 954 16.56 12.85 7.52
C PRO A 954 16.90 11.68 8.46
N PRO A 955 17.05 11.86 9.79
CA PRO A 955 17.20 10.76 10.75
C PRO A 955 15.89 9.93 10.88
N ALA A 956 16.00 8.65 11.23
CA ALA A 956 14.83 7.72 11.33
C ALA A 956 14.46 7.33 12.76
N THR A 957 15.39 7.56 13.69
CA THR A 957 15.33 7.07 15.05
C THR A 957 15.56 8.24 15.99
N LEU A 958 14.63 8.41 16.93
CA LEU A 958 14.70 9.45 17.96
C LEU A 958 15.82 9.19 18.96
N LEU A 959 16.15 7.92 19.19
CA LEU A 959 17.22 7.46 20.09
C LEU A 959 18.63 7.54 19.45
N ALA A 960 18.80 8.32 18.37
CA ALA A 960 20.10 8.51 17.76
C ALA A 960 20.99 9.38 18.66
N LEU A 961 22.28 9.03 18.75
CA LEU A 961 23.22 9.74 19.63
C LEU A 961 23.23 11.28 19.44
N PRO A 962 23.20 11.83 18.22
CA PRO A 962 23.14 13.29 18.06
C PRO A 962 21.87 13.93 18.61
N VAL A 963 20.73 13.23 18.55
CA VAL A 963 19.45 13.72 19.05
C VAL A 963 19.41 13.66 20.57
N LEU A 964 19.74 12.52 21.17
CA LEU A 964 19.78 12.37 22.63
C LEU A 964 20.88 13.23 23.27
N GLY A 965 22.06 13.30 22.65
CA GLY A 965 23.15 14.15 23.12
C GLY A 965 22.78 15.64 23.05
N SER A 966 22.15 16.08 21.96
CA SER A 966 21.62 17.44 21.88
C SER A 966 20.61 17.71 22.99
N MET A 967 19.60 16.85 23.16
CA MET A 967 18.59 17.03 24.21
C MET A 967 19.22 17.09 25.60
N PHE A 968 20.18 16.22 25.91
CA PHE A 968 20.90 16.21 27.19
C PHE A 968 21.64 17.53 27.46
N ILE A 969 22.37 18.05 26.47
CA ILE A 969 23.11 19.32 26.63
C ILE A 969 22.14 20.50 26.82
N HIS A 970 21.02 20.52 26.07
CA HIS A 970 20.00 21.54 26.24
C HIS A 970 19.37 21.47 27.64
N ILE A 971 19.04 20.27 28.13
CA ILE A 971 18.51 20.08 29.49
C ILE A 971 19.49 20.62 30.54
N CYS A 972 20.77 20.32 30.42
CA CYS A 972 21.79 20.85 31.35
C CYS A 972 21.84 22.38 31.31
N THR A 973 21.80 22.98 30.12
CA THR A 973 21.83 24.44 29.94
C THR A 973 20.57 25.11 30.51
N ILE A 974 19.41 24.46 30.36
CA ILE A 974 18.13 24.91 30.93
C ILE A 974 18.20 24.91 32.46
N ILE A 975 18.65 23.81 33.06
CA ILE A 975 18.79 23.66 34.53
C ILE A 975 19.76 24.72 35.08
N LEU A 976 20.93 24.87 34.44
CA LEU A 976 21.92 25.87 34.86
C LEU A 976 21.37 27.29 34.75
N GLY A 977 20.58 27.58 33.72
CA GLY A 977 19.87 28.86 33.59
C GLY A 977 18.92 29.12 34.75
N GLN A 978 18.01 28.16 35.03
CA GLN A 978 17.01 28.29 36.10
C GLN A 978 17.65 28.41 37.49
N LEU A 979 18.67 27.59 37.78
CA LEU A 979 19.47 27.72 39.00
C LEU A 979 20.20 29.05 39.06
N GLY A 980 20.76 29.50 37.94
CA GLY A 980 21.40 30.81 37.83
C GLY A 980 20.46 31.96 38.17
N ALA A 981 19.22 31.95 37.66
CA ALA A 981 18.20 32.95 38.01
C ALA A 981 17.88 32.93 39.51
N LEU A 982 17.73 31.74 40.11
CA LEU A 982 17.50 31.62 41.54
C LEU A 982 18.69 32.15 42.34
N PHE A 983 19.92 31.74 42.01
CA PHE A 983 21.12 32.19 42.71
C PHE A 983 21.32 33.71 42.61
N ILE A 984 21.14 34.29 41.42
CA ILE A 984 21.19 35.75 41.21
C ILE A 984 20.18 36.43 42.11
N THR A 985 18.94 35.91 42.18
CA THR A 985 17.88 36.45 43.06
C THR A 985 18.27 36.36 44.53
N THR A 986 18.76 35.20 44.99
CA THR A 986 19.18 34.99 46.39
C THR A 986 20.40 35.80 46.81
N SER A 987 21.21 36.24 45.83
CA SER A 987 22.42 37.03 46.07
C SER A 987 22.17 38.54 46.20
N GLN A 988 20.95 39.01 45.91
CA GLN A 988 20.62 40.44 46.00
C GLN A 988 20.44 40.86 47.47
N ASP A 989 20.87 42.07 47.80
CA ASP A 989 20.79 42.59 49.17
C ASP A 989 19.35 42.76 49.69
N TRP A 990 18.39 42.97 48.77
CA TRP A 990 16.97 43.12 49.08
C TRP A 990 16.21 41.78 49.15
N TYR A 991 16.88 40.65 48.94
CA TYR A 991 16.25 39.34 48.94
C TYR A 991 15.74 38.94 50.32
N ILE A 992 14.50 38.45 50.39
CA ILE A 992 13.88 37.96 51.62
C ILE A 992 13.57 36.47 51.45
N PRO A 993 14.23 35.56 52.19
CA PRO A 993 14.00 34.13 52.06
C PRO A 993 12.59 33.75 52.55
N LEU A 994 11.95 32.82 51.83
CA LEU A 994 10.65 32.29 52.23
C LEU A 994 10.73 31.51 53.56
N ASN A 995 10.19 32.10 54.63
CA ASN A 995 10.12 31.47 55.96
C ASN A 995 8.69 31.00 56.27
N SER A 996 8.22 29.98 55.54
CA SER A 996 6.89 29.38 55.74
C SER A 996 7.00 27.90 56.14
N THR A 997 6.11 27.49 57.03
CA THR A 997 5.86 26.07 57.36
C THR A 997 4.84 25.42 56.42
N VAL A 998 4.11 26.23 55.65
CA VAL A 998 3.07 25.80 54.71
C VAL A 998 3.69 25.58 53.34
N TYR A 999 3.12 24.67 52.56
CA TYR A 999 3.64 24.23 51.27
C TYR A 999 2.74 24.65 50.10
N GLY A 1000 3.35 24.89 48.93
CA GLY A 1000 2.62 25.02 47.67
C GLY A 1000 2.15 26.44 47.36
N THR A 1001 0.97 26.56 46.75
CA THR A 1001 0.45 27.81 46.15
C THR A 1001 -0.01 28.86 47.16
N GLU A 1002 -0.08 28.51 48.46
CA GLU A 1002 -0.36 29.44 49.55
C GLU A 1002 0.80 30.40 49.82
N ASN A 1003 2.02 30.04 49.41
CA ASN A 1003 3.22 30.87 49.55
C ASN A 1003 3.40 31.88 48.40
N LEU A 1004 2.41 32.04 47.53
CA LEU A 1004 2.44 32.96 46.40
C LEU A 1004 1.74 34.29 46.73
N PRO A 1005 2.25 35.45 46.29
CA PRO A 1005 3.44 35.65 45.45
C PRO A 1005 4.76 35.57 46.24
N ASN A 1006 5.82 35.01 45.62
CA ASN A 1006 7.19 35.04 46.18
C ASN A 1006 8.26 35.33 45.11
N MET A 1007 9.47 35.68 45.57
CA MET A 1007 10.57 36.14 44.71
C MET A 1007 11.16 34.98 43.89
N GLU A 1008 11.25 33.80 44.49
CA GLU A 1008 11.85 32.60 43.91
C GLU A 1008 11.02 32.10 42.72
N ASP A 1009 9.70 31.94 42.90
CA ASP A 1009 8.74 31.60 41.84
C ASP A 1009 8.81 32.62 40.69
N THR A 1010 8.72 33.91 41.00
CA THR A 1010 8.72 34.96 39.98
C THR A 1010 10.00 34.93 39.14
N SER A 1011 11.17 34.70 39.77
CA SER A 1011 12.46 34.60 39.05
C SER A 1011 12.54 33.38 38.14
N VAL A 1012 12.12 32.21 38.62
CA VAL A 1012 12.15 30.94 37.87
C VAL A 1012 11.12 30.96 36.74
N PHE A 1013 9.91 31.45 37.00
CA PHE A 1013 8.85 31.64 35.99
C PHE A 1013 9.28 32.60 34.87
N SER A 1014 9.90 33.73 35.24
CA SER A 1014 10.38 34.73 34.28
C SER A 1014 11.37 34.12 33.28
N LEU A 1015 12.36 33.37 33.77
CA LEU A 1015 13.36 32.76 32.89
C LEU A 1015 12.81 31.54 32.13
N SER A 1016 12.00 30.68 32.77
CA SER A 1016 11.43 29.50 32.13
C SER A 1016 10.49 29.88 30.96
N GLY A 1017 9.72 30.96 31.10
CA GLY A 1017 8.91 31.54 30.03
C GLY A 1017 9.72 31.83 28.75
N PHE A 1018 10.90 32.43 28.88
CA PHE A 1018 11.81 32.62 27.74
C PHE A 1018 12.37 31.30 27.21
N GLN A 1019 12.73 30.36 28.08
CA GLN A 1019 13.27 29.05 27.68
C GLN A 1019 12.30 28.27 26.78
N TYR A 1020 10.99 28.35 27.03
CA TYR A 1020 9.98 27.74 26.15
C TYR A 1020 10.02 28.32 24.73
N ILE A 1021 10.18 29.63 24.59
CA ILE A 1021 10.23 30.33 23.28
C ILE A 1021 11.56 30.00 22.58
N ILE A 1022 12.67 30.06 23.32
CA ILE A 1022 14.02 29.79 22.81
C ILE A 1022 14.11 28.35 22.27
N MET A 1023 13.61 27.35 23.01
CA MET A 1023 13.64 25.96 22.56
C MET A 1023 12.82 25.74 21.29
N ALA A 1024 11.69 26.43 21.12
CA ALA A 1024 10.91 26.35 19.88
C ALA A 1024 11.72 26.83 18.67
N ALA A 1025 12.50 27.91 18.83
CA ALA A 1025 13.35 28.45 17.78
C ALA A 1025 14.57 27.55 17.48
N VAL A 1026 15.30 27.12 18.52
CA VAL A 1026 16.55 26.35 18.38
C VAL A 1026 16.31 24.95 17.81
N VAL A 1027 15.25 24.27 18.23
CA VAL A 1027 14.94 22.90 17.81
C VAL A 1027 14.38 22.85 16.38
N THR A 1028 13.82 23.95 15.88
CA THR A 1028 13.22 24.01 14.53
C THR A 1028 14.31 24.06 13.46
N LYS A 1029 14.72 22.89 12.99
CA LYS A 1029 15.70 22.78 11.90
C LYS A 1029 15.08 23.13 10.55
N GLY A 1030 15.83 23.90 9.76
CA GLY A 1030 15.49 24.27 8.39
C GLY A 1030 16.14 23.37 7.34
N TYR A 1031 17.04 23.97 6.56
CA TYR A 1031 17.78 23.34 5.48
C TYR A 1031 18.51 22.06 5.95
N PRO A 1032 18.63 20.98 5.14
CA PRO A 1032 18.32 20.87 3.70
C PRO A 1032 16.90 20.38 3.35
N HIS A 1033 16.09 19.95 4.31
CA HIS A 1033 14.80 19.30 4.04
C HIS A 1033 13.59 20.22 4.18
N LYS A 1034 13.68 21.21 5.06
CA LYS A 1034 12.65 22.20 5.33
C LYS A 1034 13.17 23.57 4.92
N LYS A 1035 12.29 24.49 4.53
CA LYS A 1035 12.69 25.89 4.41
C LYS A 1035 13.15 26.42 5.78
N PRO A 1036 14.08 27.39 5.81
CA PRO A 1036 14.44 28.06 7.05
C PRO A 1036 13.20 28.62 7.77
N PHE A 1037 13.23 28.64 9.12
CA PHE A 1037 12.04 28.99 9.91
C PHE A 1037 11.50 30.40 9.64
N TYR A 1038 12.35 31.35 9.19
CA TYR A 1038 11.94 32.70 8.83
C TYR A 1038 10.99 32.78 7.62
N HIS A 1039 10.95 31.74 6.76
CA HIS A 1039 9.95 31.67 5.68
C HIS A 1039 8.54 31.38 6.22
N ASN A 1040 8.42 30.85 7.43
CA ASN A 1040 7.14 30.72 8.12
C ASN A 1040 6.86 32.03 8.87
N VAL A 1041 6.37 33.03 8.14
CA VAL A 1041 6.14 34.40 8.66
C VAL A 1041 5.25 34.39 9.90
N ILE A 1042 4.23 33.52 9.93
CA ILE A 1042 3.33 33.39 11.09
C ILE A 1042 4.12 32.91 12.32
N PHE A 1043 5.01 31.93 12.16
CA PHE A 1043 5.85 31.43 13.25
C PHE A 1043 6.84 32.49 13.75
N LEU A 1044 7.50 33.20 12.83
CA LEU A 1044 8.45 34.25 13.19
C LEU A 1044 7.76 35.40 13.91
N CYS A 1045 6.63 35.89 13.38
CA CYS A 1045 5.84 36.94 14.02
C CYS A 1045 5.38 36.51 15.41
N LEU A 1046 4.91 35.27 15.55
CA LEU A 1046 4.49 34.73 16.84
C LEU A 1046 5.65 34.66 17.84
N LEU A 1047 6.83 34.18 17.43
CA LEU A 1047 8.02 34.17 18.29
C LEU A 1047 8.37 35.57 18.79
N LEU A 1048 8.37 36.57 17.91
CA LEU A 1048 8.66 37.95 18.27
C LEU A 1048 7.60 38.54 19.23
N VAL A 1049 6.32 38.29 18.97
CA VAL A 1049 5.22 38.73 19.84
C VAL A 1049 5.33 38.07 21.21
N LEU A 1050 5.53 36.75 21.29
CA LEU A 1050 5.65 36.06 22.57
C LEU A 1050 6.91 36.50 23.34
N PHE A 1051 8.03 36.73 22.65
CA PHE A 1051 9.24 37.25 23.28
C PHE A 1051 9.04 38.67 23.83
N ALA A 1052 8.33 39.53 23.08
CA ALA A 1052 7.97 40.86 23.54
C ALA A 1052 7.00 40.82 24.73
N VAL A 1053 5.99 39.94 24.70
CA VAL A 1053 5.05 39.73 25.81
C VAL A 1053 5.79 39.25 27.07
N MET A 1054 6.72 38.31 26.96
CA MET A 1054 7.54 37.87 28.09
C MET A 1054 8.44 38.98 28.62
N THR A 1055 9.07 39.77 27.73
CA THR A 1055 9.89 40.92 28.14
C THR A 1055 9.05 41.96 28.87
N TRP A 1056 7.85 42.26 28.37
CA TRP A 1056 6.90 43.15 29.02
C TRP A 1056 6.45 42.62 30.39
N LEU A 1057 6.15 41.32 30.49
CA LEU A 1057 5.74 40.65 31.72
C LEU A 1057 6.82 40.70 32.81
N VAL A 1058 8.11 40.67 32.42
CA VAL A 1058 9.24 40.74 33.37
C VAL A 1058 9.57 42.19 33.75
N VAL A 1059 9.62 43.10 32.78
CA VAL A 1059 10.09 44.48 33.01
C VAL A 1059 9.02 45.36 33.65
N TYR A 1060 7.79 45.30 33.14
CA TYR A 1060 6.71 46.15 33.63
C TYR A 1060 5.33 45.45 33.60
N PRO A 1061 5.13 44.40 34.41
CA PRO A 1061 3.82 43.83 34.61
C PRO A 1061 2.95 44.83 35.38
N GLY A 1062 1.86 45.31 34.76
CA GLY A 1062 0.90 46.19 35.44
C GLY A 1062 0.30 45.52 36.69
N PRO A 1063 -0.26 46.29 37.64
CA PRO A 1063 -0.70 45.78 38.95
C PRO A 1063 -1.79 44.69 38.84
N PHE A 1064 -2.66 44.79 37.84
CA PHE A 1064 -3.65 43.75 37.54
C PHE A 1064 -3.00 42.43 37.13
N ILE A 1065 -1.99 42.47 36.27
CA ILE A 1065 -1.28 41.28 35.77
C ILE A 1065 -0.44 40.65 36.87
N CYS A 1066 0.23 41.44 37.71
CA CYS A 1066 0.92 40.92 38.90
C CYS A 1066 -0.02 40.14 39.81
N LYS A 1067 -1.22 40.68 40.08
CA LYS A 1067 -2.22 40.00 40.91
C LYS A 1067 -2.77 38.75 40.24
N LEU A 1068 -3.02 38.80 38.93
CA LEU A 1068 -3.55 37.69 38.14
C LEU A 1068 -2.57 36.50 38.10
N PHE A 1069 -1.30 36.76 37.80
CA PHE A 1069 -0.25 35.74 37.72
C PHE A 1069 0.43 35.44 39.05
N LYS A 1070 -0.01 36.08 40.16
CA LYS A 1070 0.63 36.03 41.48
C LYS A 1070 2.15 36.29 41.42
N LEU A 1071 2.55 37.31 40.66
CA LEU A 1071 3.96 37.71 40.52
C LEU A 1071 4.37 38.67 41.64
N TYR A 1072 5.57 38.48 42.16
CA TYR A 1072 6.20 39.42 43.09
C TYR A 1072 6.69 40.66 42.32
N ASN A 1073 6.42 41.85 42.86
CA ASN A 1073 6.82 43.10 42.21
C ASN A 1073 8.21 43.54 42.66
N PHE A 1074 9.24 43.23 41.86
CA PHE A 1074 10.59 43.75 42.08
C PHE A 1074 10.63 45.28 41.82
N THR A 1075 11.18 46.05 42.75
CA THR A 1075 11.36 47.50 42.60
C THR A 1075 12.61 47.84 41.78
N ASP A 1076 13.61 46.97 41.81
CA ASP A 1076 14.88 47.11 41.12
C ASP A 1076 14.73 46.83 39.61
N MET A 1077 14.99 47.85 38.79
CA MET A 1077 14.95 47.74 37.33
C MET A 1077 16.19 47.08 36.74
N ASP A 1078 17.35 47.23 37.38
CA ASP A 1078 18.60 46.64 36.91
C ASP A 1078 18.53 45.12 37.03
N PHE A 1079 17.95 44.61 38.12
CA PHE A 1079 17.67 43.19 38.29
C PHE A 1079 16.72 42.63 37.21
N LYS A 1080 15.64 43.34 36.88
CA LYS A 1080 14.70 42.91 35.83
C LYS A 1080 15.37 42.84 34.46
N VAL A 1081 16.18 43.84 34.11
CA VAL A 1081 16.96 43.86 32.86
C VAL A 1081 18.01 42.76 32.86
N LEU A 1082 18.64 42.47 34.01
CA LEU A 1082 19.59 41.38 34.17
C LEU A 1082 18.94 40.01 33.88
N LEU A 1083 17.71 39.76 34.36
CA LEU A 1083 16.98 38.53 34.05
C LEU A 1083 16.75 38.36 32.53
N VAL A 1084 16.39 39.44 31.84
CA VAL A 1084 16.24 39.44 30.36
C VAL A 1084 17.59 39.21 29.68
N ALA A 1085 18.68 39.80 30.19
CA ALA A 1085 20.03 39.59 29.66
C ALA A 1085 20.50 38.12 29.83
N VAL A 1086 20.18 37.49 30.97
CA VAL A 1086 20.43 36.06 31.18
C VAL A 1086 19.63 35.19 30.20
N ALA A 1087 18.38 35.55 29.91
CA ALA A 1087 17.58 34.88 28.89
C ALA A 1087 18.19 35.02 27.48
N ALA A 1088 18.70 36.21 27.13
CA ALA A 1088 19.40 36.45 25.86
C ALA A 1088 20.71 35.65 25.75
N LEU A 1089 21.47 35.54 26.84
CA LEU A 1089 22.66 34.69 26.90
C LEU A 1089 22.29 33.20 26.72
N ASN A 1090 21.19 32.75 27.33
CA ASN A 1090 20.69 31.38 27.18
C ASN A 1090 20.35 31.07 25.70
N LEU A 1091 19.69 32.00 25.01
CA LEU A 1091 19.41 31.89 23.57
C LEU A 1091 20.69 31.72 22.76
N LEU A 1092 21.70 32.55 23.01
CA LEU A 1092 22.99 32.49 22.31
C LEU A 1092 23.68 31.13 22.53
N ILE A 1093 23.77 30.66 23.77
CA ILE A 1093 24.40 29.39 24.12
C ILE A 1093 23.69 28.21 23.44
N CYS A 1094 22.36 28.17 23.52
CA CYS A 1094 21.58 27.08 22.92
C CYS A 1094 21.71 27.07 21.39
N PHE A 1095 21.67 28.25 20.76
CA PHE A 1095 21.82 28.37 19.30
C PHE A 1095 23.21 27.91 18.83
N VAL A 1096 24.28 28.39 19.48
CA VAL A 1096 25.66 27.99 19.15
C VAL A 1096 25.86 26.49 19.37
N THR A 1097 25.31 25.94 20.46
CA THR A 1097 25.39 24.51 20.77
C THR A 1097 24.76 23.66 19.67
N GLU A 1098 23.56 23.99 19.20
CA GLU A 1098 22.90 23.21 18.15
C GLU A 1098 23.66 23.32 16.81
N LEU A 1099 24.24 24.49 16.50
CA LEU A 1099 25.08 24.69 15.32
C LEU A 1099 26.34 23.81 15.37
N LEU A 1100 27.03 23.75 16.52
CA LEU A 1100 28.19 22.87 16.71
C LEU A 1100 27.81 21.38 16.60
N ILE A 1101 26.65 20.99 17.13
CA ILE A 1101 26.15 19.62 16.99
C ILE A 1101 25.87 19.27 15.52
N ASP A 1102 25.31 20.19 14.75
CA ASP A 1102 25.06 20.01 13.31
C ASP A 1102 26.35 19.94 12.48
N MET A 1103 27.39 20.69 12.88
CA MET A 1103 28.75 20.56 12.33
C MET A 1103 29.45 19.26 12.74
N GLY A 1104 28.85 18.49 13.66
CA GLY A 1104 29.30 17.15 14.00
C GLY A 1104 30.15 17.06 15.26
N LEU A 1105 30.04 17.99 16.21
CA LEU A 1105 30.72 17.93 17.52
C LEU A 1105 30.59 16.54 18.19
N LEU A 1106 29.40 15.94 18.14
CA LEU A 1106 29.12 14.62 18.72
C LEU A 1106 29.66 13.44 17.88
N ASN A 1107 30.24 13.69 16.71
CA ASN A 1107 30.92 12.65 15.93
C ASN A 1107 32.29 12.30 16.52
N CYS A 1108 32.93 13.19 17.27
CA CYS A 1108 34.16 12.86 18.02
C CYS A 1108 33.92 11.69 18.99
N LEU A 1109 32.74 11.61 19.60
CA LEU A 1109 32.33 10.48 20.45
C LEU A 1109 32.14 9.17 19.68
N ARG A 1110 32.00 9.21 18.34
CA ARG A 1110 31.94 7.98 17.51
C ARG A 1110 33.31 7.37 17.29
N LEU A 1111 34.39 8.17 17.30
CA LEU A 1111 35.76 7.66 17.19
C LEU A 1111 36.07 6.69 18.35
N LEU A 1112 35.54 6.98 19.55
CA LEU A 1112 35.65 6.11 20.73
C LEU A 1112 34.88 4.78 20.63
N ARG A 1113 33.91 4.65 19.71
CA ARG A 1113 32.97 3.51 19.67
C ARG A 1113 33.25 2.50 18.55
N GLY A 1114 34.26 2.75 17.71
CA GLY A 1114 34.60 1.94 16.54
C GLY A 1114 33.55 2.00 15.41
N SER A 1115 33.97 1.73 14.17
CA SER A 1115 33.04 1.63 13.03
C SER A 1115 32.20 0.35 13.14
N ARG A 1116 30.95 0.47 13.59
CA ARG A 1116 30.01 -0.66 13.55
C ARG A 1116 29.46 -0.84 12.14
N GLU A 1117 29.47 -2.08 11.65
CA GLU A 1117 28.80 -2.44 10.40
C GLU A 1117 27.33 -2.03 10.40
N SER A 1118 26.83 -1.61 9.24
CA SER A 1118 25.43 -1.21 9.08
C SER A 1118 24.51 -2.39 9.35
N LYS A 1119 23.51 -2.22 10.23
CA LYS A 1119 22.49 -3.26 10.46
C LYS A 1119 21.68 -3.62 9.20
N LYS A 1120 21.59 -2.74 8.21
CA LYS A 1120 20.81 -2.93 6.97
C LYS A 1120 21.50 -3.90 6.02
N GLN A 1121 20.79 -4.94 5.58
CA GLN A 1121 21.32 -6.01 4.74
C GLN A 1121 21.84 -5.50 3.39
N TYR A 1122 21.08 -4.67 2.67
CA TYR A 1122 21.53 -4.13 1.37
C TYR A 1122 22.86 -3.36 1.43
N LYS A 1123 23.13 -2.66 2.54
CA LYS A 1123 24.39 -1.92 2.70
C LYS A 1123 25.59 -2.84 2.91
N ARG A 1124 25.40 -3.93 3.66
CA ARG A 1124 26.45 -4.94 3.84
C ARG A 1124 26.72 -5.64 2.51
N LEU A 1125 25.64 -5.94 1.78
CA LEU A 1125 25.74 -6.58 0.47
C LEU A 1125 26.43 -5.68 -0.56
N ASP A 1126 26.15 -4.38 -0.56
CA ASP A 1126 26.80 -3.42 -1.48
C ASP A 1126 28.31 -3.32 -1.21
N VAL A 1127 28.71 -3.28 0.07
CA VAL A 1127 30.14 -3.32 0.46
C VAL A 1127 30.77 -4.66 0.06
N LEU A 1128 30.09 -5.78 0.30
CA LEU A 1128 30.57 -7.12 -0.07
C LEU A 1128 30.78 -7.21 -1.59
N LEU A 1129 29.80 -6.78 -2.39
CA LEU A 1129 29.90 -6.80 -3.86
C LEU A 1129 30.97 -5.84 -4.38
N SER A 1130 31.12 -4.67 -3.78
CA SER A 1130 32.19 -3.72 -4.15
C SER A 1130 33.58 -4.27 -3.87
N ASN A 1131 33.70 -5.13 -2.85
CA ASN A 1131 34.96 -5.81 -2.50
C ASN A 1131 35.15 -7.15 -3.24
N THR A 1132 34.18 -7.60 -4.05
CA THR A 1132 34.24 -8.88 -4.77
C THR A 1132 34.52 -8.61 -6.26
N PRO A 1133 35.79 -8.65 -6.70
CA PRO A 1133 36.16 -8.34 -8.08
C PRO A 1133 35.72 -9.42 -9.09
N SER A 1134 35.12 -10.53 -8.66
CA SER A 1134 34.64 -11.60 -9.55
C SER A 1134 33.13 -11.54 -9.86
N TRP A 1135 32.43 -10.50 -9.39
CA TRP A 1135 30.98 -10.37 -9.54
C TRP A 1135 30.61 -9.19 -10.46
N PRO A 1136 29.70 -9.36 -11.45
CA PRO A 1136 29.03 -10.61 -11.83
C PRO A 1136 29.93 -11.51 -12.69
N PRO A 1137 29.83 -12.85 -12.59
CA PRO A 1137 30.60 -13.76 -13.43
C PRO A 1137 29.98 -13.81 -14.83
N LEU A 1138 30.58 -13.08 -15.76
CA LEU A 1138 30.09 -12.98 -17.15
C LEU A 1138 30.26 -14.31 -17.89
N ASN A 1139 29.23 -14.73 -18.61
CA ASN A 1139 29.19 -15.94 -19.45
C ASN A 1139 29.59 -17.25 -18.74
N GLN A 1140 29.61 -17.28 -17.40
CA GLN A 1140 29.89 -18.48 -16.61
C GLN A 1140 28.59 -19.00 -15.98
N PRO A 1141 28.21 -20.28 -16.22
CA PRO A 1141 27.04 -20.85 -15.59
C PRO A 1141 27.30 -21.12 -14.10
N LEU A 1142 26.47 -20.53 -13.24
CA LEU A 1142 26.48 -20.82 -11.81
C LEU A 1142 25.47 -21.94 -11.51
N PRO A 1143 25.91 -23.08 -10.95
CA PRO A 1143 25.00 -24.11 -10.46
C PRO A 1143 24.35 -23.70 -9.13
N PRO A 1144 23.20 -24.28 -8.77
CA PRO A 1144 22.62 -24.11 -7.44
C PRO A 1144 23.57 -24.71 -6.40
N THR A 1145 23.77 -24.01 -5.29
CA THR A 1145 24.56 -24.51 -4.16
C THR A 1145 23.79 -25.67 -3.51
N ASN A 1146 24.33 -26.90 -3.59
CA ASN A 1146 23.74 -28.09 -2.97
C ASN A 1146 23.54 -27.88 -1.46
N GLN A 1147 22.29 -27.64 -1.04
CA GLN A 1147 21.64 -28.03 0.23
C GLN A 1147 20.37 -27.19 0.46
N THR A 1148 19.28 -27.53 -0.22
CA THR A 1148 17.88 -27.34 0.22
C THR A 1148 16.93 -27.94 -0.83
N VAL A 1149 17.23 -29.17 -1.27
CA VAL A 1149 16.20 -30.00 -1.91
C VAL A 1149 15.37 -30.57 -0.76
N ILE A 1150 14.31 -29.85 -0.36
CA ILE A 1150 13.18 -30.53 0.27
C ILE A 1150 12.50 -31.25 -0.89
N PHE A 1151 12.69 -32.56 -0.91
CA PHE A 1151 12.11 -33.47 -1.89
C PHE A 1151 10.61 -33.21 -2.07
N LEU A 1152 10.24 -32.95 -3.33
CA LEU A 1152 8.91 -33.20 -3.87
C LEU A 1152 8.88 -34.69 -4.25
N SER A 1153 8.21 -35.49 -3.43
CA SER A 1153 7.57 -36.74 -3.81
C SER A 1153 6.20 -36.77 -3.15
#